data_AF-A0A7T5EXM1-F1
#
_entry.id   AF-A0A7T5EXM1-F1
#
_cell.length_a   1.000
_cell.length_b   1.000
_cell.length_c   1.000
_cell.angle_alpha   90.00
_cell.angle_beta   90.00
_cell.angle_gamma   90.00
#
_symmetry.space_group_name_H-M   'P 1'
#
loop_
_entity.id
_entity.type
_entity.pdbx_description
1 polymer ?
#
loop_
_entity_poly.entity_id
_entity_poly.type
_entity_poly.pdbx_seq_one_letter_code
_entity_poly.pdbx_strand_id
1 'polypeptide(L)'
;MDHKQWRKYEEKCIQEQPPACTATCPVHVDVRSFVSELKAGNFDRALAIFHRNVPFPGIIGRICDAPCEGSCKRSEAGDAVAIGMLERACVQMNQTIPARVSRARKKDKRAAVVGGGLSGMAAATDLAAKGYEVVLFESSHRLGGRLWNTPESILPRDVILEETGRLGALGIETRFNVVLGMDLPLEELRRNFDAVYLGLGDSGNMPRELQLDGQGALSIHPVTYATSSEGVFAGGGLRMGSSYSPIGALSDGKRAALSIDRYFQNASLTAVRNNEGSFKTTLYTSTTDLEPLPMVTPKSADRGYTPQEAMSEASRCIDCQCLECVQQCEYLAHYESYPKKYARQINQNLRIVMGIHGANTFINSCSLCGLCKEVCPTEFDMSELIREARQEMLQNEKMPPSAHDFPLEEMDFANSDGCRLERHQPGWATSSHVFFPGHQLTASAPDLVTQTYAYLREKFNTGVGLMLRSSGVEADWAGNRELMQENVRAIRAEWQKLGEPTLIVAESEDYHVFKTYLPEIETQSLWEVFRHFGIPETAKTKVQSRPLKSNPPLAVHDACMTRYEPEIHESVRSVLSQLGYEVEELPNSKERTECCGYGGLQMYANRELAEQSAIRRAAQSQLDYVAYCAMCRNNLSAVGKRTYHLLDFLFTDGDLKAPTRGPGYSQKRRNRIGLKQRLLTELWGEKVTVEHHPHEDVLLILSPEVARALESRFIPEEDVQKVIEYAQRTGNKVRRKGTNHFLAAYKPVRVTYWVEYTPQDEGYVIHNAYSHRMVVNPPQT
;
A
#
# COMPACT_ATOMS: atom_id res chain seq x y z
N MET A 1 16.11 -4.40 -9.93
CA MET A 1 15.30 -5.53 -10.47
C MET A 1 15.30 -5.56 -12.01
N ASP A 2 15.30 -6.75 -12.61
CA ASP A 2 15.02 -6.92 -14.04
C ASP A 2 13.50 -6.85 -14.35
N HIS A 3 13.14 -6.81 -15.62
CA HIS A 3 11.74 -6.70 -16.04
C HIS A 3 10.84 -7.90 -15.62
N LYS A 4 11.40 -9.12 -15.50
CA LYS A 4 10.64 -10.28 -15.01
C LYS A 4 10.37 -10.16 -13.51
N GLN A 5 11.35 -9.71 -12.74
CA GLN A 5 11.22 -9.45 -11.31
C GLN A 5 10.16 -8.38 -11.04
N TRP A 6 10.18 -7.27 -11.77
CA TRP A 6 9.14 -6.22 -11.67
C TRP A 6 7.73 -6.77 -11.91
N ARG A 7 7.52 -7.58 -12.95
CA ARG A 7 6.22 -8.19 -13.22
C ARG A 7 5.75 -9.10 -12.09
N LYS A 8 6.63 -9.96 -11.58
CA LYS A 8 6.33 -10.82 -10.44
C LYS A 8 5.97 -10.01 -9.19
N TYR A 9 6.64 -8.88 -8.96
CA TYR A 9 6.35 -7.99 -7.85
C TYR A 9 4.97 -7.33 -8.01
N GLU A 10 4.65 -6.83 -9.20
CA GLU A 10 3.33 -6.27 -9.53
C GLU A 10 2.19 -7.29 -9.34
N GLU A 11 2.43 -8.55 -9.67
CA GLU A 11 1.45 -9.65 -9.56
C GLU A 11 1.06 -9.97 -8.11
N LYS A 12 1.89 -9.64 -7.11
CA LYS A 12 1.53 -9.78 -5.70
C LYS A 12 0.30 -8.93 -5.34
N CYS A 13 0.13 -7.75 -5.94
CA CYS A 13 -0.99 -6.88 -5.64
C CYS A 13 -2.26 -7.35 -6.37
N ILE A 14 -3.25 -7.76 -5.59
CA ILE A 14 -4.51 -8.36 -6.07
C ILE A 14 -5.65 -7.36 -6.29
N GLN A 15 -5.44 -6.05 -6.13
CA GLN A 15 -6.48 -5.01 -6.28
C GLN A 15 -7.11 -4.97 -7.69
N GLU A 16 -6.37 -5.38 -8.73
CA GLU A 16 -6.88 -5.46 -10.10
C GLU A 16 -7.62 -6.79 -10.40
N GLN A 17 -7.71 -7.71 -9.45
CA GLN A 17 -8.47 -8.95 -9.61
C GLN A 17 -9.98 -8.64 -9.55
N PRO A 18 -10.81 -9.32 -10.34
CA PRO A 18 -12.24 -9.02 -10.39
C PRO A 18 -12.92 -9.34 -9.05
N PRO A 19 -13.95 -8.58 -8.64
CA PRO A 19 -14.74 -8.95 -7.49
C PRO A 19 -15.48 -10.27 -7.72
N ALA A 20 -15.83 -10.97 -6.64
CA ALA A 20 -16.39 -12.31 -6.70
C ALA A 20 -17.66 -12.40 -7.58
N CYS A 21 -18.54 -11.41 -7.51
CA CYS A 21 -19.73 -11.34 -8.36
C CYS A 21 -19.40 -11.33 -9.87
N THR A 22 -18.36 -10.61 -10.29
CA THR A 22 -17.91 -10.56 -11.70
C THR A 22 -17.16 -11.84 -12.09
N ALA A 23 -16.33 -12.40 -11.21
CA ALA A 23 -15.60 -13.64 -11.47
C ALA A 23 -16.53 -14.86 -11.59
N THR A 24 -17.59 -14.90 -10.77
CA THR A 24 -18.59 -15.96 -10.76
C THR A 24 -19.59 -15.83 -11.91
N CYS A 25 -19.89 -14.61 -12.37
CA CYS A 25 -20.76 -14.41 -13.52
C CYS A 25 -20.16 -15.08 -14.78
N PRO A 26 -20.84 -16.06 -15.41
CA PRO A 26 -20.29 -16.79 -16.57
C PRO A 26 -19.99 -15.94 -17.80
N VAL A 27 -20.46 -14.70 -17.85
CA VAL A 27 -20.18 -13.73 -18.92
C VAL A 27 -19.46 -12.48 -18.41
N HIS A 28 -19.02 -12.48 -17.14
CA HIS A 28 -18.22 -11.43 -16.52
C HIS A 28 -18.82 -10.02 -16.61
N VAL A 29 -20.11 -9.89 -16.28
CA VAL A 29 -20.72 -8.57 -16.10
C VAL A 29 -19.89 -7.77 -15.08
N ASP A 30 -19.59 -6.52 -15.41
CA ASP A 30 -18.98 -5.56 -14.49
C ASP A 30 -20.02 -5.09 -13.45
N VAL A 31 -20.37 -6.01 -12.55
CA VAL A 31 -21.37 -5.82 -11.50
C VAL A 31 -21.01 -4.62 -10.63
N ARG A 32 -19.73 -4.39 -10.37
CA ARG A 32 -19.27 -3.29 -9.52
C ARG A 32 -19.62 -1.93 -10.12
N SER A 33 -19.25 -1.69 -11.39
CA SER A 33 -19.62 -0.45 -12.06
C SER A 33 -21.12 -0.37 -12.35
N PHE A 34 -21.77 -1.48 -12.68
CA PHE A 34 -23.23 -1.55 -12.86
C PHE A 34 -23.99 -1.08 -11.62
N VAL A 35 -23.69 -1.66 -10.45
CA VAL A 35 -24.34 -1.31 -9.18
C VAL A 35 -23.98 0.11 -8.74
N SER A 36 -22.75 0.58 -9.00
CA SER A 36 -22.36 1.96 -8.70
C SER A 36 -23.19 2.98 -9.47
N GLU A 37 -23.48 2.75 -10.76
CA GLU A 37 -24.34 3.65 -11.54
C GLU A 37 -25.80 3.60 -11.08
N LEU A 38 -26.31 2.42 -10.69
CA LEU A 38 -27.64 2.30 -10.09
C LEU A 38 -27.74 3.07 -8.77
N LYS A 39 -26.73 2.95 -7.90
CA LYS A 39 -26.64 3.72 -6.65
C LYS A 39 -26.69 5.22 -6.91
N ALA A 40 -26.07 5.68 -7.99
CA ALA A 40 -26.08 7.08 -8.42
C ALA A 40 -27.38 7.50 -9.14
N GLY A 41 -28.33 6.58 -9.37
CA GLY A 41 -29.59 6.84 -10.10
C GLY A 41 -29.42 6.89 -11.63
N ASN A 42 -28.27 6.50 -12.17
CA ASN A 42 -27.96 6.55 -13.60
C ASN A 42 -28.33 5.24 -14.31
N PHE A 43 -29.61 4.93 -14.39
CA PHE A 43 -30.10 3.66 -14.95
C PHE A 43 -29.70 3.43 -16.41
N ASP A 44 -29.60 4.46 -17.24
CA ASP A 44 -29.14 4.35 -18.64
C ASP A 44 -27.68 3.88 -18.72
N ARG A 45 -26.81 4.43 -17.86
CA ARG A 45 -25.38 4.06 -17.81
C ARG A 45 -25.20 2.65 -17.26
N ALA A 46 -25.98 2.28 -16.24
CA ALA A 46 -26.02 0.92 -15.73
C ALA A 46 -26.41 -0.07 -16.84
N LEU A 47 -27.48 0.21 -17.60
CA LEU A 47 -27.87 -0.62 -18.74
C LEU A 47 -26.76 -0.71 -19.79
N ALA A 48 -26.11 0.41 -20.11
CA ALA A 48 -25.02 0.43 -21.06
C ALA A 48 -23.81 -0.41 -20.60
N ILE A 49 -23.54 -0.51 -19.29
CA ILE A 49 -22.50 -1.39 -18.72
C ILE A 49 -22.94 -2.85 -18.85
N PHE A 50 -24.16 -3.19 -18.44
CA PHE A 50 -24.71 -4.54 -18.52
C PHE A 50 -24.70 -5.10 -19.96
N HIS A 51 -25.13 -4.28 -20.91
CA HIS A 51 -25.20 -4.61 -22.34
C HIS A 51 -23.82 -4.85 -22.99
N ARG A 52 -22.69 -4.46 -22.37
CA ARG A 52 -21.34 -4.74 -22.91
C ARG A 52 -21.06 -6.24 -23.01
N ASN A 53 -21.57 -7.02 -22.04
CA ASN A 53 -21.31 -8.44 -21.91
C ASN A 53 -22.54 -9.28 -22.28
N VAL A 54 -23.74 -8.73 -22.10
CA VAL A 54 -25.01 -9.41 -22.26
C VAL A 54 -25.73 -8.92 -23.53
N PRO A 55 -25.81 -9.72 -24.61
CA PRO A 55 -26.37 -9.28 -25.90
C PRO A 55 -27.89 -9.15 -25.91
N PHE A 56 -28.57 -9.78 -24.95
CA PHE A 56 -30.03 -9.77 -24.79
C PHE A 56 -30.38 -9.28 -23.38
N PRO A 57 -30.08 -8.00 -23.04
CA PRO A 57 -30.24 -7.51 -21.68
C PRO A 57 -31.70 -7.56 -21.22
N GLY A 58 -32.67 -7.29 -22.10
CA GLY A 58 -34.09 -7.35 -21.75
C GLY A 58 -34.56 -8.73 -21.28
N ILE A 59 -34.07 -9.79 -21.93
CA ILE A 59 -34.33 -11.18 -21.57
C ILE A 59 -33.54 -11.54 -20.33
N ILE A 60 -32.21 -11.45 -20.38
CA ILE A 60 -31.33 -11.95 -19.33
C ILE A 60 -31.54 -11.22 -18.02
N GLY A 61 -31.72 -9.89 -18.02
CA GLY A 61 -31.98 -9.14 -16.80
C GLY A 61 -33.28 -9.56 -16.09
N ARG A 62 -34.22 -10.23 -16.78
CA ARG A 62 -35.47 -10.74 -16.18
C ARG A 62 -35.38 -12.19 -15.71
N ILE A 63 -34.51 -13.01 -16.30
CA ILE A 63 -34.48 -14.46 -16.07
C ILE A 63 -33.15 -15.01 -15.58
N CYS A 64 -32.14 -14.17 -15.38
CA CYS A 64 -30.85 -14.58 -14.84
C CYS A 64 -31.05 -15.36 -13.54
N ASP A 65 -30.36 -16.50 -13.43
CA ASP A 65 -30.28 -17.34 -12.23
C ASP A 65 -29.31 -16.78 -11.17
N ALA A 66 -28.76 -15.58 -11.42
CA ALA A 66 -27.96 -14.77 -10.50
C ALA A 66 -26.86 -15.55 -9.73
N PRO A 67 -26.02 -16.38 -10.41
CA PRO A 67 -24.99 -17.17 -9.72
C PRO A 67 -23.96 -16.31 -8.98
N CYS A 68 -23.81 -15.04 -9.40
CA CYS A 68 -22.95 -14.06 -8.76
C CYS A 68 -23.33 -13.77 -7.29
N GLU A 69 -24.62 -13.84 -6.94
CA GLU A 69 -25.13 -13.56 -5.58
C GLU A 69 -24.63 -14.58 -4.56
N GLY A 70 -24.51 -15.86 -4.96
CA GLY A 70 -23.97 -16.93 -4.11
C GLY A 70 -22.50 -16.74 -3.72
N SER A 71 -21.79 -15.80 -4.36
CA SER A 71 -20.40 -15.43 -4.04
C SER A 71 -20.26 -13.98 -3.57
N CYS A 72 -21.37 -13.26 -3.37
CA CYS A 72 -21.36 -11.85 -2.97
C CYS A 72 -20.79 -11.70 -1.56
N LYS A 73 -19.67 -10.99 -1.41
CA LYS A 73 -19.02 -10.75 -0.11
C LYS A 73 -19.91 -10.07 0.93
N ARG A 74 -20.96 -9.35 0.51
CA ARG A 74 -21.91 -8.72 1.42
C ARG A 74 -22.60 -9.73 2.35
N SER A 75 -22.75 -10.98 1.91
CA SER A 75 -23.41 -12.05 2.68
C SER A 75 -22.65 -12.45 3.95
N GLU A 76 -21.37 -12.10 4.07
CA GLU A 76 -20.59 -12.31 5.31
C GLU A 76 -21.07 -11.39 6.45
N ALA A 77 -21.80 -10.32 6.12
CA ALA A 77 -22.38 -9.37 7.07
C ALA A 77 -23.84 -9.06 6.72
N GLY A 78 -24.71 -10.09 6.62
CA GLY A 78 -26.13 -9.93 6.28
C GLY A 78 -26.48 -10.67 4.98
N ASP A 79 -27.34 -10.09 4.15
CA ASP A 79 -27.74 -10.74 2.90
C ASP A 79 -26.85 -10.30 1.72
N ALA A 80 -26.75 -11.14 0.70
CA ALA A 80 -26.15 -10.75 -0.58
C ALA A 80 -26.86 -9.52 -1.18
N VAL A 81 -26.16 -8.78 -2.04
CA VAL A 81 -26.80 -7.78 -2.89
C VAL A 81 -27.64 -8.52 -3.93
N ALA A 82 -28.91 -8.14 -4.08
CA ALA A 82 -29.87 -8.75 -5.01
C ALA A 82 -29.61 -8.29 -6.46
N ILE A 83 -28.45 -8.67 -7.00
CA ILE A 83 -27.97 -8.28 -8.33
C ILE A 83 -28.97 -8.64 -9.43
N GLY A 84 -29.59 -9.83 -9.40
CA GLY A 84 -30.58 -10.23 -10.39
C GLY A 84 -31.83 -9.34 -10.36
N MET A 85 -32.25 -8.89 -9.17
CA MET A 85 -33.34 -7.94 -9.02
C MET A 85 -32.96 -6.54 -9.50
N LEU A 86 -31.71 -6.12 -9.29
CA LEU A 86 -31.17 -4.87 -9.81
C LEU A 86 -31.07 -4.89 -11.35
N GLU A 87 -30.62 -6.00 -11.94
CA GLU A 87 -30.64 -6.22 -13.39
C GLU A 87 -32.06 -6.11 -13.94
N ARG A 88 -33.03 -6.79 -13.30
CA ARG A 88 -34.45 -6.73 -13.67
C ARG A 88 -35.01 -5.32 -13.63
N ALA A 89 -34.78 -4.62 -12.53
CA ALA A 89 -35.20 -3.23 -12.34
C ALA A 89 -34.60 -2.33 -13.43
N CYS A 90 -33.31 -2.48 -13.71
CA CYS A 90 -32.60 -1.71 -14.74
C CYS A 90 -33.24 -1.88 -16.13
N VAL A 91 -33.58 -3.11 -16.52
CA VAL A 91 -34.17 -3.39 -17.85
C VAL A 91 -35.68 -3.13 -17.93
N GLN A 92 -36.35 -2.89 -16.81
CA GLN A 92 -37.75 -2.46 -16.76
C GLN A 92 -37.88 -0.93 -16.81
N MET A 93 -36.90 -0.21 -16.26
CA MET A 93 -36.93 1.26 -16.16
C MET A 93 -36.40 1.94 -17.42
N ASN A 94 -35.55 1.26 -18.19
CA ASN A 94 -35.04 1.76 -19.45
C ASN A 94 -35.93 1.32 -20.61
N GLN A 95 -36.53 2.29 -21.31
CA GLN A 95 -37.38 2.03 -22.47
C GLN A 95 -36.59 1.92 -23.78
N THR A 96 -35.31 2.35 -23.79
CA THR A 96 -34.46 2.30 -24.98
C THR A 96 -33.17 1.56 -24.67
N ILE A 97 -32.91 0.49 -25.41
CA ILE A 97 -31.63 -0.20 -25.37
C ILE A 97 -30.72 0.50 -26.39
N PRO A 98 -29.60 1.12 -25.98
CA PRO A 98 -28.74 1.86 -26.90
C PRO A 98 -28.27 0.94 -28.04
N ALA A 99 -28.53 1.36 -29.28
CA ALA A 99 -28.17 0.61 -30.47
C ALA A 99 -26.65 0.44 -30.53
N ARG A 100 -26.16 -0.79 -30.42
CA ARG A 100 -24.76 -1.09 -30.69
C ARG A 100 -24.66 -2.16 -31.77
N VAL A 101 -24.68 -1.71 -33.02
CA VAL A 101 -24.35 -2.57 -34.16
C VAL A 101 -23.18 -1.93 -34.92
N SER A 102 -21.99 -1.97 -34.32
CA SER A 102 -20.75 -1.81 -35.10
C SER A 102 -20.36 -3.20 -35.60
N ARG A 103 -20.67 -3.51 -36.86
CA ARG A 103 -20.15 -4.72 -37.48
C ARG A 103 -18.66 -4.52 -37.76
N ALA A 104 -17.83 -5.48 -37.38
CA ALA A 104 -16.46 -5.54 -37.88
C ALA A 104 -16.47 -5.70 -39.42
N ARG A 105 -15.32 -5.48 -40.06
CA ARG A 105 -15.19 -5.72 -41.51
C ARG A 105 -15.59 -7.16 -41.84
N LYS A 106 -16.34 -7.32 -42.94
CA LYS A 106 -16.76 -8.64 -43.42
C LYS A 106 -15.54 -9.54 -43.61
N LYS A 107 -15.62 -10.75 -43.06
CA LYS A 107 -14.63 -11.82 -43.24
C LYS A 107 -15.14 -12.84 -44.27
N ASP A 108 -14.25 -13.70 -44.74
CA ASP A 108 -14.49 -14.69 -45.79
C ASP A 108 -15.01 -16.04 -45.27
N LYS A 109 -15.07 -16.22 -43.95
CA LYS A 109 -15.55 -17.44 -43.30
C LYS A 109 -17.05 -17.37 -42.96
N ARG A 110 -17.72 -18.53 -43.08
CA ARG A 110 -19.16 -18.70 -42.86
C ARG A 110 -19.42 -19.72 -41.75
N ALA A 111 -20.35 -19.43 -40.86
CA ALA A 111 -20.73 -20.33 -39.76
C ALA A 111 -22.22 -20.66 -39.81
N ALA A 112 -22.56 -21.94 -39.62
CA ALA A 112 -23.92 -22.39 -39.35
C ALA A 112 -24.16 -22.48 -37.85
N VAL A 113 -25.27 -21.92 -37.38
CA VAL A 113 -25.71 -22.04 -35.99
C VAL A 113 -27.04 -22.77 -35.95
N VAL A 114 -27.10 -23.92 -35.30
CA VAL A 114 -28.29 -24.78 -35.28
C VAL A 114 -28.93 -24.71 -33.90
N GLY A 115 -30.15 -24.18 -33.83
CA GLY A 115 -30.93 -23.93 -32.61
C GLY A 115 -31.01 -22.44 -32.28
N GLY A 116 -32.21 -21.87 -32.34
CA GLY A 116 -32.54 -20.47 -32.02
C GLY A 116 -32.84 -20.21 -30.55
N GLY A 117 -32.35 -21.05 -29.64
CA GLY A 117 -32.36 -20.78 -28.19
C GLY A 117 -31.26 -19.81 -27.77
N LEU A 118 -31.24 -19.41 -26.48
CA LEU A 118 -30.27 -18.43 -25.93
C LEU A 118 -28.82 -18.72 -26.35
N SER A 119 -28.39 -19.98 -26.28
CA SER A 119 -27.01 -20.37 -26.59
C SER A 119 -26.66 -20.17 -28.07
N GLY A 120 -27.53 -20.61 -28.98
CA GLY A 120 -27.32 -20.41 -30.41
C GLY A 120 -27.42 -18.94 -30.80
N MET A 121 -28.40 -18.21 -30.28
CA MET A 121 -28.51 -16.77 -30.52
C MET A 121 -27.28 -16.01 -30.02
N ALA A 122 -26.71 -16.37 -28.86
CA ALA A 122 -25.47 -15.76 -28.36
C ALA A 122 -24.27 -16.06 -29.27
N ALA A 123 -24.12 -17.32 -29.71
CA ALA A 123 -23.05 -17.70 -30.63
C ALA A 123 -23.17 -16.95 -31.96
N ALA A 124 -24.39 -16.86 -32.51
CA ALA A 124 -24.66 -16.16 -33.76
C ALA A 124 -24.37 -14.66 -33.66
N THR A 125 -24.81 -14.00 -32.58
CA THR A 125 -24.53 -12.58 -32.31
C THR A 125 -23.04 -12.30 -32.20
N ASP A 126 -22.28 -13.09 -31.42
CA ASP A 126 -20.84 -12.87 -31.24
C ASP A 126 -20.06 -13.12 -32.54
N LEU A 127 -20.42 -14.14 -33.34
CA LEU A 127 -19.80 -14.41 -34.64
C LEU A 127 -20.12 -13.31 -35.67
N ALA A 128 -21.37 -12.87 -35.75
CA ALA A 128 -21.78 -11.81 -36.67
C ALA A 128 -21.12 -10.46 -36.31
N ALA A 129 -21.01 -10.15 -35.01
CA ALA A 129 -20.31 -8.95 -34.53
C ALA A 129 -18.82 -8.94 -34.94
N LYS A 130 -18.19 -10.11 -35.00
CA LYS A 130 -16.81 -10.31 -35.48
C LYS A 130 -16.65 -10.27 -37.01
N GLY A 131 -17.74 -10.09 -37.75
CA GLY A 131 -17.75 -9.91 -39.20
C GLY A 131 -17.92 -11.20 -40.02
N TYR A 132 -18.20 -12.33 -39.38
CA TYR A 132 -18.48 -13.59 -40.08
C TYR A 132 -19.88 -13.61 -40.66
N GLU A 133 -20.07 -14.32 -41.77
CA GLU A 133 -21.39 -14.61 -42.29
C GLU A 133 -22.03 -15.74 -41.49
N VAL A 134 -23.21 -15.50 -40.92
CA VAL A 134 -23.87 -16.46 -40.01
C VAL A 134 -25.26 -16.77 -40.53
N VAL A 135 -25.55 -18.07 -40.65
CA VAL A 135 -26.90 -18.57 -40.92
C VAL A 135 -27.37 -19.37 -39.70
N LEU A 136 -28.48 -18.93 -39.10
CA LEU A 136 -29.11 -19.57 -37.96
C LEU A 136 -30.28 -20.45 -38.43
N PHE A 137 -30.24 -21.74 -38.11
CA PHE A 137 -31.28 -22.71 -38.42
C PHE A 137 -32.10 -23.01 -37.16
N GLU A 138 -33.41 -22.85 -37.23
CA GLU A 138 -34.34 -23.07 -36.12
C GLU A 138 -35.43 -24.06 -36.53
N SER A 139 -35.67 -25.06 -35.69
CA SER A 139 -36.65 -26.13 -35.94
C SER A 139 -38.11 -25.68 -35.91
N SER A 140 -38.41 -24.60 -35.19
CA SER A 140 -39.74 -24.03 -35.07
C SER A 140 -39.91 -22.81 -35.98
N HIS A 141 -41.10 -22.20 -35.92
CA HIS A 141 -41.43 -20.98 -36.66
C HIS A 141 -41.01 -19.69 -35.92
N ARG A 142 -40.29 -19.78 -34.79
CA ARG A 142 -39.91 -18.62 -33.97
C ARG A 142 -38.60 -18.83 -33.22
N LEU A 143 -37.85 -17.76 -33.00
CA LEU A 143 -36.66 -17.76 -32.15
C LEU A 143 -37.02 -17.77 -30.67
N GLY A 144 -36.08 -18.19 -29.81
CA GLY A 144 -36.17 -18.09 -28.35
C GLY A 144 -36.21 -19.42 -27.62
N GLY A 145 -36.50 -20.54 -28.29
CA GLY A 145 -36.48 -21.88 -27.68
C GLY A 145 -37.23 -21.94 -26.33
N ARG A 146 -36.53 -22.35 -25.26
CA ARG A 146 -37.11 -22.49 -23.90
C ARG A 146 -37.60 -21.17 -23.27
N LEU A 147 -37.24 -20.00 -23.81
CA LEU A 147 -37.72 -18.69 -23.31
C LEU A 147 -39.26 -18.58 -23.31
N TRP A 148 -39.92 -19.24 -24.27
CA TRP A 148 -41.38 -19.24 -24.36
C TRP A 148 -42.07 -20.00 -23.22
N ASN A 149 -41.34 -20.84 -22.49
CA ASN A 149 -41.86 -21.58 -21.33
C ASN A 149 -41.82 -20.74 -20.06
N THR A 150 -41.10 -19.62 -20.04
CA THR A 150 -41.10 -18.69 -18.91
C THR A 150 -42.46 -17.98 -18.81
N PRO A 151 -43.04 -17.84 -17.61
CA PRO A 151 -44.28 -17.09 -17.39
C PRO A 151 -44.19 -15.66 -17.92
N GLU A 152 -45.27 -15.19 -18.56
CA GLU A 152 -45.32 -13.86 -19.18
C GLU A 152 -45.19 -12.71 -18.17
N SER A 153 -45.58 -12.93 -16.91
CA SER A 153 -45.36 -12.00 -15.80
C SER A 153 -43.88 -11.78 -15.47
N ILE A 154 -43.01 -12.73 -15.82
CA ILE A 154 -41.56 -12.65 -15.61
C ILE A 154 -40.88 -12.17 -16.90
N LEU A 155 -41.20 -12.82 -18.03
CA LEU A 155 -40.63 -12.51 -19.34
C LEU A 155 -41.75 -12.24 -20.36
N PRO A 156 -42.10 -10.95 -20.56
CA PRO A 156 -43.10 -10.53 -21.54
C PRO A 156 -42.77 -10.99 -22.97
N ARG A 157 -43.80 -11.34 -23.75
CA ARG A 157 -43.61 -11.91 -25.09
C ARG A 157 -43.08 -10.90 -26.10
N ASP A 158 -43.49 -9.65 -25.96
CA ASP A 158 -42.97 -8.51 -26.72
C ASP A 158 -41.46 -8.32 -26.53
N VAL A 159 -40.95 -8.48 -25.31
CA VAL A 159 -39.50 -8.42 -25.03
C VAL A 159 -38.74 -9.52 -25.77
N ILE A 160 -39.28 -10.75 -25.80
CA ILE A 160 -38.66 -11.85 -26.56
C ILE A 160 -38.63 -11.49 -28.06
N LEU A 161 -39.74 -11.01 -28.61
CA LEU A 161 -39.84 -10.64 -30.02
C LEU A 161 -38.90 -9.48 -30.37
N GLU A 162 -38.83 -8.46 -29.52
CA GLU A 162 -37.99 -7.29 -29.73
C GLU A 162 -36.51 -7.68 -29.74
N GLU A 163 -36.03 -8.42 -28.74
CA GLU A 163 -34.62 -8.77 -28.64
C GLU A 163 -34.19 -9.80 -29.68
N THR A 164 -35.05 -10.76 -30.01
CA THR A 164 -34.76 -11.73 -31.08
C THR A 164 -34.81 -11.08 -32.46
N GLY A 165 -35.67 -10.07 -32.68
CA GLY A 165 -35.73 -9.31 -33.93
C GLY A 165 -34.42 -8.58 -34.27
N ARG A 166 -33.59 -8.25 -33.25
CA ARG A 166 -32.29 -7.60 -33.44
C ARG A 166 -31.25 -8.47 -34.15
N LEU A 167 -31.42 -9.80 -34.19
CA LEU A 167 -30.53 -10.69 -34.95
C LEU A 167 -30.54 -10.34 -36.44
N GLY A 168 -31.71 -9.96 -36.98
CA GLY A 168 -31.83 -9.50 -38.36
C GLY A 168 -31.07 -8.19 -38.61
N ALA A 169 -31.08 -7.25 -37.66
CA ALA A 169 -30.29 -6.02 -37.74
C ALA A 169 -28.77 -6.29 -37.70
N LEU A 170 -28.34 -7.40 -37.09
CA LEU A 170 -26.97 -7.91 -37.15
C LEU A 170 -26.64 -8.66 -38.44
N GLY A 171 -27.62 -8.88 -39.32
CA GLY A 171 -27.43 -9.50 -40.64
C GLY A 171 -27.30 -11.01 -40.57
N ILE A 172 -27.81 -11.60 -39.49
CA ILE A 172 -27.89 -13.03 -39.31
C ILE A 172 -29.08 -13.52 -40.13
N GLU A 173 -28.82 -14.35 -41.14
CA GLU A 173 -29.87 -15.01 -41.89
C GLU A 173 -30.51 -16.08 -41.01
N THR A 174 -31.84 -16.06 -40.84
CA THR A 174 -32.54 -17.06 -40.03
C THR A 174 -33.43 -17.92 -40.93
N ARG A 175 -33.28 -19.24 -40.83
CA ARG A 175 -34.08 -20.25 -41.53
C ARG A 175 -34.90 -21.04 -40.52
N PHE A 176 -36.21 -20.86 -40.58
CA PHE A 176 -37.19 -21.50 -39.69
C PHE A 176 -37.69 -22.83 -40.25
N ASN A 177 -38.29 -23.65 -39.38
CA ASN A 177 -38.83 -24.97 -39.69
C ASN A 177 -37.78 -25.90 -40.35
N VAL A 178 -36.53 -25.84 -39.87
CA VAL A 178 -35.44 -26.73 -40.32
C VAL A 178 -35.00 -27.61 -39.16
N VAL A 179 -35.24 -28.92 -39.27
CA VAL A 179 -34.85 -29.91 -38.25
C VAL A 179 -33.55 -30.60 -38.68
N LEU A 180 -32.51 -30.46 -37.85
CA LEU A 180 -31.23 -31.15 -38.08
C LEU A 180 -31.43 -32.67 -38.08
N GLY A 181 -30.80 -33.34 -39.06
CA GLY A 181 -30.87 -34.79 -39.22
C GLY A 181 -32.12 -35.31 -39.94
N MET A 182 -33.18 -34.50 -40.07
CA MET A 182 -34.35 -34.82 -40.91
C MET A 182 -34.34 -34.00 -42.20
N ASP A 183 -34.34 -32.66 -42.09
CA ASP A 183 -34.38 -31.76 -43.23
C ASP A 183 -32.98 -31.36 -43.70
N LEU A 184 -32.01 -31.36 -42.77
CA LEU A 184 -30.64 -30.93 -43.04
C LEU A 184 -29.62 -31.85 -42.35
N PRO A 185 -28.93 -32.74 -43.08
CA PRO A 185 -27.87 -33.58 -42.53
C PRO A 185 -26.68 -32.74 -42.04
N LEU A 186 -25.99 -33.19 -40.98
CA LEU A 186 -24.79 -32.51 -40.46
C LEU A 186 -23.69 -32.40 -41.52
N GLU A 187 -23.51 -33.45 -42.33
CA GLU A 187 -22.54 -33.48 -43.43
C GLU A 187 -22.81 -32.40 -44.49
N GLU A 188 -24.07 -32.06 -44.75
CA GLU A 188 -24.42 -30.98 -45.66
C GLU A 188 -24.05 -29.61 -45.07
N LEU A 189 -24.24 -29.41 -43.77
CA LEU A 189 -23.78 -28.19 -43.09
C LEU A 189 -22.26 -28.06 -43.16
N ARG A 190 -21.52 -29.14 -42.93
CA ARG A 190 -20.05 -29.15 -42.99
C ARG A 190 -19.50 -28.87 -44.39
N ARG A 191 -20.25 -29.19 -45.45
CA ARG A 191 -19.87 -28.88 -46.84
C ARG A 191 -20.11 -27.41 -47.20
N ASN A 192 -21.12 -26.79 -46.62
CA ASN A 192 -21.57 -25.44 -46.99
C ASN A 192 -21.05 -24.32 -46.07
N PHE A 193 -20.55 -24.69 -44.88
CA PHE A 193 -20.07 -23.77 -43.85
C PHE A 193 -18.71 -24.21 -43.32
N ASP A 194 -17.85 -23.23 -43.01
CA ASP A 194 -16.51 -23.51 -42.48
C ASP A 194 -16.56 -24.02 -41.03
N ALA A 195 -17.61 -23.69 -40.27
CA ALA A 195 -17.86 -24.23 -38.93
C ALA A 195 -19.36 -24.34 -38.63
N VAL A 196 -19.70 -25.25 -37.71
CA VAL A 196 -21.08 -25.51 -37.26
C VAL A 196 -21.14 -25.41 -35.73
N TYR A 197 -22.10 -24.68 -35.19
CA TYR A 197 -22.45 -24.69 -33.77
C TYR A 197 -23.79 -25.39 -33.53
N LEU A 198 -23.84 -26.32 -32.59
CA LEU A 198 -25.03 -27.06 -32.20
C LEU A 198 -25.54 -26.60 -30.82
N GLY A 199 -26.72 -25.98 -30.80
CA GLY A 199 -27.42 -25.45 -29.63
C GLY A 199 -28.84 -26.00 -29.49
N LEU A 200 -29.03 -27.30 -29.75
CA LEU A 200 -30.34 -27.96 -29.92
C LEU A 200 -31.17 -28.11 -28.62
N GLY A 201 -30.58 -27.87 -27.45
CA GLY A 201 -31.28 -27.89 -26.17
C GLY A 201 -31.47 -29.29 -25.56
N ASP A 202 -31.82 -30.31 -26.34
CA ASP A 202 -31.84 -31.71 -25.93
C ASP A 202 -31.13 -32.63 -26.94
N SER A 203 -30.87 -33.87 -26.54
CA SER A 203 -30.15 -34.86 -27.35
C SER A 203 -31.05 -35.66 -28.30
N GLY A 204 -32.36 -35.36 -28.39
CA GLY A 204 -33.32 -36.18 -29.12
C GLY A 204 -33.06 -36.26 -30.63
N ASN A 205 -32.47 -35.21 -31.20
CA ASN A 205 -32.17 -35.09 -32.64
C ASN A 205 -30.67 -35.00 -32.92
N MET A 206 -29.84 -35.70 -32.14
CA MET A 206 -28.39 -35.67 -32.29
C MET A 206 -27.92 -36.42 -33.56
N PRO A 207 -27.02 -35.83 -34.37
CA PRO A 207 -26.39 -36.54 -35.47
C PRO A 207 -25.64 -37.79 -34.97
N ARG A 208 -25.95 -38.96 -35.54
CA ARG A 208 -25.38 -40.27 -35.13
C ARG A 208 -23.86 -40.36 -35.28
N GLU A 209 -23.28 -39.46 -36.07
CA GLU A 209 -21.85 -39.39 -36.39
C GLU A 209 -21.01 -38.79 -35.25
N LEU A 210 -21.64 -38.12 -34.28
CA LEU A 210 -20.96 -37.50 -33.15
C LEU A 210 -20.82 -38.49 -31.99
N GLN A 211 -19.65 -38.50 -31.36
CA GLN A 211 -19.38 -39.38 -30.23
C GLN A 211 -20.14 -38.93 -28.98
N LEU A 212 -20.70 -39.90 -28.27
CA LEU A 212 -21.29 -39.71 -26.95
C LEU A 212 -20.24 -39.97 -25.87
N ASP A 213 -20.39 -39.35 -24.71
CA ASP A 213 -19.59 -39.61 -23.52
C ASP A 213 -20.07 -40.87 -22.77
N GLY A 214 -19.40 -41.19 -21.67
CA GLY A 214 -19.73 -42.36 -20.84
C GLY A 214 -21.10 -42.28 -20.14
N GLN A 215 -21.77 -41.12 -20.18
CA GLN A 215 -23.12 -40.89 -19.63
C GLN A 215 -24.19 -40.86 -20.74
N GLY A 216 -23.83 -41.09 -22.00
CA GLY A 216 -24.75 -41.07 -23.14
C GLY A 216 -25.13 -39.66 -23.60
N ALA A 217 -24.46 -38.62 -23.11
CA ALA A 217 -24.58 -37.25 -23.61
C ALA A 217 -23.56 -36.99 -24.73
N LEU A 218 -23.71 -35.89 -25.47
CA LEU A 218 -22.73 -35.55 -26.51
C LEU A 218 -21.37 -35.26 -25.88
N SER A 219 -20.31 -35.88 -26.41
CA SER A 219 -18.94 -35.57 -25.99
C SER A 219 -18.54 -34.19 -26.48
N ILE A 220 -18.43 -33.23 -25.54
CA ILE A 220 -18.08 -31.83 -25.79
C ILE A 220 -16.84 -31.49 -24.97
N HIS A 221 -15.80 -30.98 -25.62
CA HIS A 221 -14.59 -30.58 -24.91
C HIS A 221 -14.88 -29.37 -23.98
N PRO A 222 -14.60 -29.47 -22.66
CA PRO A 222 -15.09 -28.51 -21.66
C PRO A 222 -14.52 -27.09 -21.80
N VAL A 223 -13.37 -26.96 -22.46
CA VAL A 223 -12.73 -25.66 -22.70
C VAL A 223 -13.06 -25.11 -24.09
N THR A 224 -13.08 -25.95 -25.12
CA THR A 224 -13.10 -25.50 -26.53
C THR A 224 -14.48 -25.66 -27.17
N TYR A 225 -15.39 -26.37 -26.51
CA TYR A 225 -16.71 -26.69 -27.01
C TYR A 225 -16.70 -27.51 -28.31
N ALA A 226 -15.54 -28.01 -28.72
CA ALA A 226 -15.40 -28.87 -29.89
C ALA A 226 -16.02 -30.25 -29.61
N THR A 227 -16.60 -30.83 -30.64
CA THR A 227 -17.12 -32.20 -30.64
C THR A 227 -16.07 -33.16 -31.23
N SER A 228 -16.42 -34.43 -31.40
CA SER A 228 -15.58 -35.41 -32.11
C SER A 228 -15.41 -35.13 -33.61
N SER A 229 -16.23 -34.24 -34.18
CA SER A 229 -16.13 -33.85 -35.59
C SER A 229 -15.41 -32.51 -35.73
N GLU A 230 -14.39 -32.48 -36.59
CA GLU A 230 -13.67 -31.26 -36.94
C GLU A 230 -14.62 -30.18 -37.49
N GLY A 231 -14.41 -28.93 -37.07
CA GLY A 231 -15.26 -27.79 -37.43
C GLY A 231 -16.63 -27.75 -36.75
N VAL A 232 -16.96 -28.73 -35.90
CA VAL A 232 -18.27 -28.82 -35.22
C VAL A 232 -18.11 -28.59 -33.72
N PHE A 233 -18.85 -27.60 -33.22
CA PHE A 233 -18.88 -27.17 -31.83
C PHE A 233 -20.30 -27.33 -31.26
N ALA A 234 -20.44 -27.50 -29.95
CA ALA A 234 -21.74 -27.67 -29.32
C ALA A 234 -21.77 -27.10 -27.90
N GLY A 235 -22.95 -26.70 -27.45
CA GLY A 235 -23.14 -26.15 -26.10
C GLY A 235 -24.61 -25.99 -25.71
N GLY A 236 -24.87 -25.21 -24.67
CA GLY A 236 -26.22 -24.99 -24.16
C GLY A 236 -26.78 -26.25 -23.50
N GLY A 237 -28.04 -26.58 -23.78
CA GLY A 237 -28.70 -27.74 -23.17
C GLY A 237 -28.03 -29.09 -23.48
N LEU A 238 -27.30 -29.20 -24.61
CA LEU A 238 -26.50 -30.39 -24.94
C LEU A 238 -25.36 -30.66 -23.94
N ARG A 239 -24.85 -29.61 -23.29
CA ARG A 239 -23.80 -29.72 -22.27
C ARG A 239 -24.36 -29.71 -20.84
N MET A 240 -25.40 -28.91 -20.59
CA MET A 240 -25.95 -28.72 -19.24
C MET A 240 -26.99 -29.78 -18.84
N GLY A 241 -27.51 -30.54 -19.81
CA GLY A 241 -28.57 -31.52 -19.57
C GLY A 241 -29.84 -30.89 -18.99
N SER A 242 -30.37 -31.49 -17.93
CA SER A 242 -31.62 -31.07 -17.26
C SER A 242 -31.48 -29.78 -16.44
N SER A 243 -30.27 -29.38 -16.07
CA SER A 243 -29.99 -28.18 -15.26
C SER A 243 -29.96 -26.93 -16.14
N TYR A 244 -31.13 -26.37 -16.44
CA TYR A 244 -31.22 -25.17 -17.28
C TYR A 244 -30.78 -23.90 -16.54
N SER A 245 -29.73 -23.25 -17.04
CA SER A 245 -29.26 -21.92 -16.60
C SER A 245 -29.30 -20.95 -17.79
N PRO A 246 -30.09 -19.86 -17.73
CA PRO A 246 -30.13 -18.86 -18.79
C PRO A 246 -28.77 -18.19 -19.03
N ILE A 247 -28.07 -17.79 -17.97
CA ILE A 247 -26.75 -17.15 -18.11
C ILE A 247 -25.67 -18.17 -18.50
N GLY A 248 -25.80 -19.42 -18.07
CA GLY A 248 -24.95 -20.54 -18.51
C GLY A 248 -25.10 -20.83 -20.00
N ALA A 249 -26.34 -20.90 -20.52
CA ALA A 249 -26.60 -21.08 -21.94
C ALA A 249 -26.01 -19.95 -22.78
N LEU A 250 -26.14 -18.71 -22.31
CA LEU A 250 -25.54 -17.54 -22.92
C LEU A 250 -24.00 -17.65 -22.96
N SER A 251 -23.38 -17.99 -21.84
CA SER A 251 -21.91 -18.18 -21.73
C SER A 251 -21.40 -19.23 -22.70
N ASP A 252 -22.13 -20.33 -22.88
CA ASP A 252 -21.76 -21.40 -23.81
C ASP A 252 -21.69 -20.94 -25.24
N GLY A 253 -22.69 -20.18 -25.68
CA GLY A 253 -22.71 -19.62 -27.03
C GLY A 253 -21.52 -18.70 -27.27
N LYS A 254 -21.21 -17.82 -26.32
CA LYS A 254 -20.08 -16.89 -26.41
C LYS A 254 -18.73 -17.62 -26.42
N ARG A 255 -18.54 -18.60 -25.54
CA ARG A 255 -17.29 -19.37 -25.43
C ARG A 255 -17.07 -20.31 -26.62
N ALA A 256 -18.14 -20.87 -27.19
CA ALA A 256 -18.10 -21.61 -28.45
C ALA A 256 -17.80 -20.70 -29.65
N ALA A 257 -18.45 -19.53 -29.75
CA ALA A 257 -18.16 -18.53 -30.78
C ALA A 257 -16.69 -18.05 -30.75
N LEU A 258 -16.10 -17.90 -29.56
CA LEU A 258 -14.67 -17.63 -29.42
C LEU A 258 -13.80 -18.78 -29.92
N SER A 259 -14.23 -20.03 -29.74
CA SER A 259 -13.51 -21.21 -30.25
C SER A 259 -13.62 -21.32 -31.77
N ILE A 260 -14.79 -21.06 -32.34
CA ILE A 260 -15.01 -20.98 -33.80
C ILE A 260 -14.16 -19.87 -34.42
N ASP A 261 -14.12 -18.69 -33.79
CA ASP A 261 -13.28 -17.58 -34.26
C ASP A 261 -11.78 -17.92 -34.24
N ARG A 262 -11.30 -18.62 -33.20
CA ARG A 262 -9.92 -19.13 -33.13
C ARG A 262 -9.66 -20.20 -34.19
N TYR A 263 -10.62 -21.10 -34.41
CA TYR A 263 -10.57 -22.12 -35.45
C TYR A 263 -10.42 -21.49 -36.84
N PHE A 264 -11.23 -20.47 -37.17
CA PHE A 264 -11.12 -19.72 -38.41
C PHE A 264 -9.78 -19.01 -38.60
N GLN A 265 -9.10 -18.66 -37.52
CA GLN A 265 -7.78 -18.03 -37.54
C GLN A 265 -6.62 -19.04 -37.52
N ASN A 266 -6.91 -20.35 -37.51
CA ASN A 266 -5.92 -21.41 -37.26
C ASN A 266 -5.11 -21.18 -35.97
N ALA A 267 -5.73 -20.57 -34.96
CA ALA A 267 -5.13 -20.33 -33.66
C ALA A 267 -5.37 -21.51 -32.70
N SER A 268 -4.52 -21.65 -31.67
CA SER A 268 -4.73 -22.65 -30.63
C SER A 268 -6.08 -22.44 -29.93
N LEU A 269 -6.89 -23.51 -29.87
CA LEU A 269 -8.18 -23.50 -29.20
C LEU A 269 -8.05 -23.54 -27.66
N THR A 270 -6.91 -24.04 -27.14
CA THR A 270 -6.70 -24.30 -25.71
C THR A 270 -5.79 -23.28 -25.02
N ALA A 271 -4.96 -22.55 -25.78
CA ALA A 271 -4.03 -21.58 -25.21
C ALA A 271 -4.76 -20.37 -24.61
N VAL A 272 -4.33 -19.96 -23.41
CA VAL A 272 -4.80 -18.74 -22.72
C VAL A 272 -6.34 -18.72 -22.57
N ARG A 273 -6.90 -19.84 -22.12
CA ARG A 273 -8.34 -20.02 -21.80
C ARG A 273 -8.63 -19.94 -20.30
N ASN A 274 -7.67 -19.42 -19.52
CA ASN A 274 -7.83 -19.25 -18.07
C ASN A 274 -8.91 -18.21 -17.79
N ASN A 275 -9.67 -18.41 -16.70
CA ASN A 275 -10.70 -17.47 -16.24
C ASN A 275 -11.84 -17.21 -17.24
N GLU A 276 -12.13 -18.16 -18.14
CA GLU A 276 -13.35 -18.12 -18.95
C GLU A 276 -14.53 -18.80 -18.26
N GLY A 277 -15.69 -18.17 -18.30
CA GLY A 277 -16.84 -18.63 -17.52
C GLY A 277 -16.57 -18.44 -16.02
N SER A 278 -17.36 -19.06 -15.16
CA SER A 278 -17.21 -18.85 -13.72
C SER A 278 -15.86 -19.33 -13.18
N PHE A 279 -15.20 -18.48 -12.38
CA PHE A 279 -14.00 -18.86 -11.64
C PHE A 279 -13.96 -18.18 -10.26
N LYS A 280 -13.15 -18.73 -9.35
CA LYS A 280 -12.92 -18.14 -8.03
C LYS A 280 -11.87 -17.03 -8.13
N THR A 281 -12.24 -15.81 -7.77
CA THR A 281 -11.29 -14.69 -7.69
C THR A 281 -10.30 -14.85 -6.54
N THR A 282 -9.12 -14.26 -6.70
CA THR A 282 -8.14 -14.09 -5.61
C THR A 282 -8.24 -12.71 -4.95
N LEU A 283 -9.18 -11.85 -5.35
CA LEU A 283 -9.42 -10.57 -4.69
C LEU A 283 -9.83 -10.79 -3.22
N TYR A 284 -9.13 -10.13 -2.31
CA TYR A 284 -9.46 -10.07 -0.90
C TYR A 284 -10.22 -8.78 -0.60
N THR A 285 -11.24 -8.85 0.25
CA THR A 285 -11.97 -7.69 0.78
C THR A 285 -12.37 -8.04 2.20
N SER A 286 -11.92 -7.25 3.18
CA SER A 286 -12.32 -7.41 4.57
C SER A 286 -13.80 -7.08 4.76
N THR A 287 -14.47 -7.86 5.61
CA THR A 287 -15.88 -7.67 6.00
C THR A 287 -16.05 -7.50 7.50
N THR A 288 -14.95 -7.47 8.26
CA THR A 288 -14.91 -7.49 9.72
C THR A 288 -15.65 -6.33 10.37
N ASP A 289 -15.54 -5.11 9.82
CA ASP A 289 -16.13 -3.90 10.39
C ASP A 289 -17.47 -3.51 9.72
N LEU A 290 -18.10 -4.44 9.00
CA LEU A 290 -19.36 -4.19 8.30
C LEU A 290 -20.56 -4.55 9.17
N GLU A 291 -21.45 -3.56 9.35
CA GLU A 291 -22.74 -3.80 10.00
C GLU A 291 -23.61 -4.78 9.20
N PRO A 292 -24.30 -5.72 9.87
CA PRO A 292 -25.26 -6.61 9.22
C PRO A 292 -26.41 -5.83 8.57
N LEU A 293 -26.63 -6.00 7.25
CA LEU A 293 -27.81 -5.42 6.57
C LEU A 293 -28.59 -6.48 5.80
N PRO A 294 -29.92 -6.59 6.01
CA PRO A 294 -30.78 -7.45 5.20
C PRO A 294 -30.98 -6.88 3.80
N MET A 295 -31.40 -7.73 2.87
CA MET A 295 -31.80 -7.35 1.51
C MET A 295 -33.04 -6.45 1.53
N VAL A 296 -33.08 -5.45 0.64
CA VAL A 296 -34.28 -4.64 0.44
C VAL A 296 -35.36 -5.55 -0.14
N THR A 297 -36.49 -5.68 0.56
CA THR A 297 -37.64 -6.43 0.06
C THR A 297 -38.48 -5.52 -0.85
N PRO A 298 -38.79 -5.93 -2.10
CA PRO A 298 -39.61 -5.13 -2.98
C PRO A 298 -41.05 -5.08 -2.44
N LYS A 299 -41.71 -3.91 -2.54
CA LYS A 299 -43.14 -3.82 -2.18
C LYS A 299 -44.06 -4.70 -3.05
N SER A 300 -43.62 -5.01 -4.27
CA SER A 300 -44.39 -5.75 -5.27
C SER A 300 -43.51 -6.88 -5.80
N ALA A 301 -43.66 -8.09 -5.27
CA ALA A 301 -42.83 -9.24 -5.63
C ALA A 301 -42.91 -9.59 -7.13
N ASP A 302 -44.08 -9.37 -7.74
CA ASP A 302 -44.35 -9.56 -9.16
C ASP A 302 -43.62 -8.53 -10.04
N ARG A 303 -43.59 -7.25 -9.64
CA ARG A 303 -43.00 -6.15 -10.43
C ARG A 303 -41.49 -6.00 -10.20
N GLY A 304 -40.97 -6.41 -9.04
CA GLY A 304 -39.59 -6.17 -8.63
C GLY A 304 -39.41 -4.78 -8.00
N TYR A 305 -38.19 -4.24 -8.05
CA TYR A 305 -37.88 -2.96 -7.43
C TYR A 305 -38.43 -1.76 -8.20
N THR A 306 -38.93 -0.79 -7.44
CA THR A 306 -39.04 0.61 -7.87
C THR A 306 -37.65 1.25 -8.02
N PRO A 307 -37.51 2.41 -8.70
CA PRO A 307 -36.21 3.07 -8.83
C PRO A 307 -35.56 3.35 -7.47
N GLN A 308 -36.35 3.80 -6.49
CA GLN A 308 -35.87 4.10 -5.14
C GLN A 308 -35.41 2.84 -4.39
N GLU A 309 -36.17 1.74 -4.49
CA GLU A 309 -35.77 0.47 -3.88
C GLU A 309 -34.50 -0.09 -4.53
N ALA A 310 -34.36 0.02 -5.85
CA ALA A 310 -33.16 -0.41 -6.57
C ALA A 310 -31.93 0.42 -6.17
N MET A 311 -32.06 1.73 -6.03
CA MET A 311 -30.99 2.60 -5.51
C MET A 311 -30.62 2.25 -4.07
N SER A 312 -31.61 1.95 -3.23
CA SER A 312 -31.39 1.54 -1.84
C SER A 312 -30.68 0.18 -1.74
N GLU A 313 -31.09 -0.79 -2.55
CA GLU A 313 -30.44 -2.10 -2.63
C GLU A 313 -29.02 -1.98 -3.18
N ALA A 314 -28.82 -1.20 -4.25
CA ALA A 314 -27.50 -0.91 -4.81
C ALA A 314 -26.57 -0.23 -3.79
N SER A 315 -27.12 0.59 -2.89
CA SER A 315 -26.36 1.25 -1.82
C SER A 315 -25.81 0.29 -0.77
N ARG A 316 -26.31 -0.95 -0.70
CA ARG A 316 -25.76 -2.00 0.18
C ARG A 316 -24.45 -2.58 -0.35
N CYS A 317 -24.11 -2.36 -1.62
CA CYS A 317 -22.86 -2.85 -2.21
C CYS A 317 -21.65 -2.21 -1.52
N ILE A 318 -20.70 -3.05 -1.12
CA ILE A 318 -19.49 -2.65 -0.38
C ILE A 318 -18.30 -2.32 -1.28
N ASP A 319 -18.53 -2.24 -2.60
CA ASP A 319 -17.50 -1.94 -3.60
C ASP A 319 -16.22 -2.77 -3.40
N CYS A 320 -16.31 -4.10 -3.53
CA CYS A 320 -15.23 -5.01 -3.16
C CYS A 320 -13.89 -4.62 -3.80
N GLN A 321 -12.91 -4.37 -2.94
CA GLN A 321 -11.55 -3.96 -3.24
C GLN A 321 -10.58 -4.55 -2.19
N CYS A 322 -9.32 -4.72 -2.56
CA CYS A 322 -8.21 -5.05 -1.68
C CYS A 322 -7.37 -3.79 -1.43
N LEU A 323 -7.73 -3.04 -0.39
CA LEU A 323 -7.04 -1.81 0.02
C LEU A 323 -6.47 -1.87 1.44
N GLU A 324 -6.35 -3.05 2.06
CA GLU A 324 -5.88 -3.22 3.45
C GLU A 324 -4.61 -2.40 3.76
N CYS A 325 -3.59 -2.50 2.91
CA CYS A 325 -2.35 -1.73 3.07
C CYS A 325 -2.52 -0.23 2.89
N VAL A 326 -3.44 0.22 2.02
CA VAL A 326 -3.72 1.64 1.79
C VAL A 326 -4.51 2.22 2.96
N GLN A 327 -5.50 1.47 3.47
CA GLN A 327 -6.32 1.87 4.61
C GLN A 327 -5.49 2.06 5.87
N GLN A 328 -4.43 1.27 6.07
CA GLN A 328 -3.59 1.29 7.27
C GLN A 328 -2.31 2.15 7.14
N CYS A 329 -1.99 2.67 5.95
CA CYS A 329 -0.74 3.39 5.71
C CYS A 329 -1.00 4.80 5.16
N GLU A 330 -0.72 5.82 5.97
CA GLU A 330 -0.92 7.22 5.57
C GLU A 330 -0.14 7.60 4.30
N TYR A 331 1.09 7.08 4.15
CA TYR A 331 1.86 7.25 2.92
C TYR A 331 1.13 6.72 1.69
N LEU A 332 0.54 5.52 1.75
CA LEU A 332 -0.13 4.96 0.58
C LEU A 332 -1.48 5.65 0.30
N ALA A 333 -2.19 6.09 1.35
CA ALA A 333 -3.43 6.85 1.23
C ALA A 333 -3.20 8.23 0.60
N HIS A 334 -2.14 8.94 1.00
CA HIS A 334 -1.80 10.29 0.55
C HIS A 334 -1.65 10.42 -0.98
N TYR A 335 -1.21 9.35 -1.67
CA TYR A 335 -1.01 9.36 -3.13
C TYR A 335 -2.20 8.76 -3.92
N GLU A 336 -3.33 8.49 -3.25
CA GLU A 336 -4.65 8.20 -3.86
C GLU A 336 -4.68 7.07 -4.91
N SER A 337 -3.88 6.03 -4.70
CA SER A 337 -3.77 4.88 -5.60
C SER A 337 -3.43 3.59 -4.81
N TYR A 338 -2.82 2.60 -5.44
CA TYR A 338 -2.59 1.27 -4.84
C TYR A 338 -1.25 0.64 -5.29
N PRO A 339 -0.71 -0.34 -4.53
CA PRO A 339 0.66 -0.84 -4.70
C PRO A 339 1.08 -1.25 -6.11
N LYS A 340 0.21 -1.92 -6.88
CA LYS A 340 0.55 -2.30 -8.27
C LYS A 340 0.80 -1.09 -9.18
N LYS A 341 -0.04 -0.06 -9.07
CA LYS A 341 0.13 1.20 -9.82
C LYS A 341 1.38 1.92 -9.37
N TYR A 342 1.65 1.95 -8.06
CA TYR A 342 2.87 2.51 -7.51
C TYR A 342 4.12 1.79 -8.03
N ALA A 343 4.14 0.46 -8.06
CA ALA A 343 5.25 -0.31 -8.62
C ALA A 343 5.52 0.04 -10.09
N ARG A 344 4.47 0.14 -10.91
CA ARG A 344 4.60 0.60 -12.30
C ARG A 344 5.16 2.01 -12.41
N GLN A 345 4.68 2.93 -11.57
CA GLN A 345 5.15 4.32 -11.54
C GLN A 345 6.63 4.41 -11.14
N ILE A 346 7.06 3.63 -10.15
CA ILE A 346 8.47 3.55 -9.73
C ILE A 346 9.32 3.01 -10.87
N ASN A 347 8.95 1.88 -11.48
CA ASN A 347 9.67 1.28 -12.59
C ASN A 347 9.79 2.24 -13.79
N GLN A 348 8.72 2.99 -14.10
CA GLN A 348 8.76 4.05 -15.11
C GLN A 348 9.74 5.15 -14.72
N ASN A 349 9.68 5.65 -13.48
CA ASN A 349 10.55 6.72 -12.98
C ASN A 349 12.04 6.35 -13.04
N LEU A 350 12.39 5.10 -12.74
CA LEU A 350 13.77 4.60 -12.78
C LEU A 350 14.32 4.53 -14.21
N ARG A 351 13.48 4.17 -15.18
CA ARG A 351 13.84 4.04 -16.60
C ARG A 351 13.94 5.35 -17.37
N ILE A 352 13.39 6.44 -16.82
CA ILE A 352 13.57 7.77 -17.42
C ILE A 352 15.06 8.10 -17.41
N VAL A 353 15.65 8.31 -18.59
CA VAL A 353 17.06 8.70 -18.74
C VAL A 353 17.19 10.21 -18.68
N MET A 354 16.31 10.93 -19.39
CA MET A 354 16.23 12.38 -19.40
C MET A 354 14.77 12.79 -19.22
N GLY A 355 14.50 13.81 -18.40
CA GLY A 355 13.15 14.34 -18.19
C GLY A 355 12.79 14.51 -16.71
N ILE A 356 11.52 14.81 -16.46
CA ILE A 356 11.00 15.07 -15.12
C ILE A 356 10.74 13.72 -14.42
N HIS A 357 11.43 13.50 -13.30
CA HIS A 357 11.20 12.35 -12.42
C HIS A 357 10.04 12.63 -11.45
N GLY A 358 8.82 12.56 -11.97
CA GLY A 358 7.59 12.92 -11.23
C GLY A 358 7.28 12.06 -10.00
N ALA A 359 7.96 10.91 -9.82
CA ALA A 359 7.77 10.03 -8.67
C ALA A 359 8.84 10.19 -7.58
N ASN A 360 9.79 11.14 -7.70
CA ASN A 360 10.89 11.25 -6.73
C ASN A 360 10.41 11.57 -5.31
N THR A 361 9.50 12.54 -5.13
CA THR A 361 8.93 12.83 -3.80
C THR A 361 8.19 11.60 -3.26
N PHE A 362 7.38 10.93 -4.11
CA PHE A 362 6.70 9.70 -3.77
C PHE A 362 7.64 8.60 -3.27
N ILE A 363 8.72 8.31 -3.98
CA ILE A 363 9.70 7.27 -3.61
C ILE A 363 10.37 7.61 -2.27
N ASN A 364 10.72 8.87 -2.06
CA ASN A 364 11.45 9.30 -0.87
C ASN A 364 10.56 9.55 0.36
N SER A 365 9.24 9.55 0.20
CA SER A 365 8.28 9.82 1.28
C SER A 365 7.95 8.61 2.17
N CYS A 366 8.30 7.38 1.79
CA CYS A 366 7.97 6.19 2.58
C CYS A 366 8.87 6.03 3.82
N SER A 367 8.32 5.84 5.02
CA SER A 367 9.10 5.58 6.24
C SER A 367 9.82 4.22 6.32
N LEU A 368 9.69 3.34 5.31
CA LEU A 368 10.28 1.99 5.31
C LEU A 368 9.87 1.10 6.50
N CYS A 369 8.69 1.32 7.07
CA CYS A 369 8.27 0.68 8.33
C CYS A 369 7.76 -0.77 8.22
N GLY A 370 7.65 -1.31 7.00
CA GLY A 370 7.19 -2.67 6.72
C GLY A 370 5.69 -2.96 6.92
N LEU A 371 4.89 -2.04 7.47
CA LEU A 371 3.47 -2.29 7.79
C LEU A 371 2.68 -2.81 6.59
N CYS A 372 2.93 -2.24 5.41
CA CYS A 372 2.28 -2.65 4.17
C CYS A 372 2.38 -4.15 3.88
N LYS A 373 3.49 -4.81 4.26
CA LYS A 373 3.68 -6.24 4.08
C LYS A 373 2.78 -7.02 5.04
N GLU A 374 2.80 -6.64 6.32
CA GLU A 374 2.08 -7.32 7.41
C GLU A 374 0.57 -7.30 7.29
N VAL A 375 0.01 -6.23 6.72
CA VAL A 375 -1.44 -6.12 6.51
C VAL A 375 -1.86 -6.59 5.12
N CYS A 376 -0.91 -6.85 4.22
CA CYS A 376 -1.24 -7.29 2.86
C CYS A 376 -1.52 -8.81 2.86
N PRO A 377 -2.69 -9.26 2.35
CA PRO A 377 -3.03 -10.68 2.26
C PRO A 377 -2.06 -11.52 1.42
N THR A 378 -1.23 -10.87 0.60
CA THR A 378 -0.26 -11.48 -0.32
C THR A 378 1.17 -10.99 -0.08
N GLU A 379 1.42 -10.36 1.08
CA GLU A 379 2.74 -9.90 1.51
C GLU A 379 3.44 -8.97 0.49
N PHE A 380 2.68 -8.05 -0.12
CA PHE A 380 3.28 -6.98 -0.94
C PHE A 380 4.04 -6.01 -0.02
N ASP A 381 5.36 -5.93 -0.20
CA ASP A 381 6.22 -5.08 0.62
C ASP A 381 6.62 -3.78 -0.12
N MET A 382 5.90 -2.69 0.15
CA MET A 382 6.27 -1.38 -0.39
C MET A 382 7.62 -0.89 0.18
N SER A 383 8.02 -1.29 1.39
CA SER A 383 9.28 -0.83 1.98
C SER A 383 10.49 -1.41 1.26
N GLU A 384 10.46 -2.70 0.91
CA GLU A 384 11.49 -3.34 0.10
C GLU A 384 11.58 -2.70 -1.28
N LEU A 385 10.44 -2.54 -1.95
CA LEU A 385 10.37 -1.93 -3.27
C LEU A 385 10.97 -0.51 -3.31
N ILE A 386 10.63 0.31 -2.31
CA ILE A 386 11.11 1.67 -2.19
C ILE A 386 12.61 1.70 -1.87
N ARG A 387 13.09 0.83 -0.96
CA ARG A 387 14.51 0.73 -0.64
C ARG A 387 15.34 0.40 -1.88
N GLU A 388 14.90 -0.56 -2.69
CA GLU A 388 15.57 -0.88 -3.95
C GLU A 388 15.54 0.30 -4.94
N ALA A 389 14.40 0.98 -5.05
CA ALA A 389 14.27 2.15 -5.92
C ALA A 389 15.23 3.28 -5.51
N ARG A 390 15.36 3.56 -4.21
CA ARG A 390 16.30 4.57 -3.69
C ARG A 390 17.74 4.21 -3.99
N GLN A 391 18.11 2.94 -3.80
CA GLN A 391 19.45 2.45 -4.13
C GLN A 391 19.78 2.66 -5.62
N GLU A 392 18.85 2.32 -6.51
CA GLU A 392 19.01 2.53 -7.95
C GLU A 392 19.03 4.03 -8.31
N MET A 393 18.21 4.86 -7.65
CA MET A 393 18.21 6.30 -7.85
C MET A 393 19.52 6.94 -7.40
N LEU A 394 20.09 6.53 -6.27
CA LEU A 394 21.35 7.06 -5.77
C LEU A 394 22.52 6.62 -6.65
N GLN A 395 22.58 5.33 -7.02
CA GLN A 395 23.62 4.78 -7.90
C GLN A 395 23.67 5.49 -9.26
N ASN A 396 22.52 5.95 -9.76
CA ASN A 396 22.41 6.66 -11.04
C ASN A 396 22.38 8.18 -10.89
N GLU A 397 22.66 8.73 -9.70
CA GLU A 397 22.65 10.17 -9.41
C GLU A 397 21.31 10.88 -9.71
N LYS A 398 20.19 10.14 -9.59
CA LYS A 398 18.81 10.61 -9.84
C LYS A 398 18.02 10.92 -8.57
N MET A 399 18.52 10.50 -7.41
CA MET A 399 17.88 10.80 -6.13
C MET A 399 18.07 12.28 -5.79
N PRO A 400 17.01 13.04 -5.48
CA PRO A 400 17.17 14.44 -5.09
C PRO A 400 17.99 14.56 -3.81
N PRO A 401 19.09 15.34 -3.78
CA PRO A 401 19.92 15.47 -2.58
C PRO A 401 19.15 16.07 -1.39
N SER A 402 18.13 16.90 -1.67
CA SER A 402 17.24 17.45 -0.63
C SER A 402 16.48 16.39 0.17
N ALA A 403 16.33 15.16 -0.34
CA ALA A 403 15.64 14.09 0.36
C ALA A 403 16.52 13.38 1.40
N HIS A 404 17.86 13.40 1.25
CA HIS A 404 18.76 12.57 2.05
C HIS A 404 20.02 13.28 2.58
N ASP A 405 20.45 14.42 2.05
CA ASP A 405 21.70 15.06 2.48
C ASP A 405 21.68 15.45 3.96
N PHE A 406 20.59 16.06 4.42
CA PHE A 406 20.47 16.50 5.80
C PHE A 406 20.58 15.36 6.83
N PRO A 407 19.82 14.25 6.73
CA PRO A 407 20.01 13.13 7.65
C PRO A 407 21.42 12.52 7.55
N LEU A 408 22.03 12.46 6.35
CA LEU A 408 23.42 12.00 6.23
C LEU A 408 24.43 12.94 6.92
N GLU A 409 24.23 14.26 6.84
CA GLU A 409 25.05 15.23 7.58
C GLU A 409 24.87 15.09 9.11
N GLU A 410 23.65 14.80 9.58
CA GLU A 410 23.40 14.52 11.01
C GLU A 410 24.06 13.23 11.49
N MET A 411 24.12 12.21 10.63
CA MET A 411 24.85 10.96 10.85
C MET A 411 26.36 11.21 10.90
N ASP A 412 26.92 11.95 9.94
CA ASP A 412 28.34 12.33 9.90
C ASP A 412 28.71 13.10 11.18
N PHE A 413 27.87 14.05 11.59
CA PHE A 413 28.06 14.81 12.82
C PHE A 413 28.03 13.89 14.06
N ALA A 414 27.11 12.94 14.14
CA ALA A 414 27.05 11.97 15.25
C ALA A 414 28.33 11.12 15.36
N ASN A 415 28.99 10.87 14.23
CA ASN A 415 30.22 10.07 14.13
C ASN A 415 31.51 10.90 14.21
N SER A 416 31.39 12.24 14.30
CA SER A 416 32.52 13.16 14.44
C SER A 416 33.25 12.97 15.77
N ASP A 417 34.51 13.40 15.83
CA ASP A 417 35.31 13.35 17.07
C ASP A 417 34.69 14.15 18.21
N GLY A 418 33.87 15.17 17.95
CA GLY A 418 33.17 15.92 19.00
C GLY A 418 32.05 15.12 19.67
N CYS A 419 31.50 14.10 19.01
CA CYS A 419 30.33 13.36 19.49
C CYS A 419 30.64 11.90 19.83
N ARG A 420 31.50 11.23 19.04
CA ARG A 420 31.74 9.80 19.22
C ARG A 420 32.53 9.50 20.50
N LEU A 421 32.21 8.40 21.17
CA LEU A 421 32.93 7.97 22.37
C LEU A 421 32.88 6.46 22.49
N GLU A 422 34.05 5.83 22.56
CA GLU A 422 34.21 4.40 22.82
C GLU A 422 35.17 4.21 24.01
N ARG A 423 34.65 3.66 25.11
CA ARG A 423 35.39 3.48 26.36
C ARG A 423 34.92 2.25 27.13
N HIS A 424 35.85 1.55 27.78
CA HIS A 424 35.53 0.64 28.88
C HIS A 424 35.01 1.41 30.10
N GLN A 425 34.26 0.72 30.97
CA GLN A 425 33.86 1.26 32.26
C GLN A 425 35.07 1.79 33.04
N PRO A 426 34.98 2.97 33.71
CA PRO A 426 36.05 3.44 34.58
C PRO A 426 36.45 2.38 35.61
N GLY A 427 37.75 2.14 35.76
CA GLY A 427 38.31 1.11 36.65
C GLY A 427 38.37 -0.30 36.04
N TRP A 428 37.90 -0.49 34.80
CA TRP A 428 37.93 -1.77 34.10
C TRP A 428 38.84 -1.72 32.88
N ALA A 429 39.68 -2.75 32.71
CA ALA A 429 40.52 -2.92 31.51
C ALA A 429 39.76 -3.54 30.33
N THR A 430 38.68 -4.27 30.63
CA THR A 430 37.79 -4.92 29.66
C THR A 430 36.35 -4.74 30.11
N SER A 431 35.38 -4.86 29.22
CA SER A 431 33.97 -4.83 29.57
C SER A 431 33.28 -6.00 28.90
N SER A 432 32.50 -6.77 29.65
CA SER A 432 31.70 -7.86 29.08
C SER A 432 30.55 -7.36 28.21
N HIS A 433 30.04 -6.17 28.51
CA HIS A 433 28.95 -5.54 27.79
C HIS A 433 29.36 -4.12 27.37
N VAL A 434 28.71 -3.58 26.35
CA VAL A 434 28.81 -2.16 25.98
C VAL A 434 27.40 -1.60 25.79
N PHE A 435 27.14 -0.47 26.42
CA PHE A 435 25.90 0.27 26.23
C PHE A 435 25.98 1.12 24.96
N PHE A 436 25.03 0.90 24.06
CA PHE A 436 24.80 1.67 22.85
C PHE A 436 23.45 2.41 22.99
N PRO A 437 23.43 3.65 23.49
CA PRO A 437 22.19 4.40 23.69
C PRO A 437 21.54 4.86 22.38
N GLY A 438 22.27 4.90 21.27
CA GLY A 438 21.80 5.49 20.03
C GLY A 438 22.00 7.00 19.97
N HIS A 439 22.27 7.48 18.76
CA HIS A 439 22.54 8.91 18.54
C HIS A 439 21.29 9.78 18.71
N GLN A 440 20.09 9.23 18.43
CA GLN A 440 18.81 9.93 18.57
C GLN A 440 18.41 10.14 20.04
N LEU A 441 18.58 9.13 20.90
CA LEU A 441 18.37 9.26 22.33
C LEU A 441 19.38 10.23 22.94
N THR A 442 20.65 10.10 22.56
CA THR A 442 21.73 11.00 22.99
C THR A 442 21.43 12.46 22.63
N ALA A 443 20.90 12.69 21.43
CA ALA A 443 20.51 14.02 20.98
C ALA A 443 19.25 14.55 21.69
N SER A 444 18.33 13.67 22.06
CA SER A 444 17.01 14.04 22.59
C SER A 444 16.99 14.22 24.11
N ALA A 445 17.66 13.33 24.83
CA ALA A 445 17.60 13.22 26.28
C ALA A 445 18.95 12.73 26.85
N PRO A 446 20.02 13.53 26.75
CA PRO A 446 21.36 13.13 27.18
C PRO A 446 21.44 12.75 28.67
N ASP A 447 20.61 13.36 29.54
CA ASP A 447 20.60 13.03 30.97
C ASP A 447 20.05 11.63 31.25
N LEU A 448 19.02 11.20 30.50
CA LEU A 448 18.50 9.84 30.59
C LEU A 448 19.55 8.81 30.16
N VAL A 449 20.42 9.15 29.19
CA VAL A 449 21.56 8.30 28.79
C VAL A 449 22.54 8.14 29.95
N THR A 450 22.94 9.23 30.60
CA THR A 450 23.84 9.19 31.76
C THR A 450 23.27 8.36 32.91
N GLN A 451 21.98 8.54 33.22
CA GLN A 451 21.28 7.82 34.29
C GLN A 451 21.14 6.32 33.96
N THR A 452 20.80 6.00 32.72
CA THR A 452 20.72 4.61 32.24
C THR A 452 22.09 3.94 32.34
N TYR A 453 23.16 4.61 31.89
CA TYR A 453 24.50 4.06 31.97
C TYR A 453 24.97 3.88 33.43
N ALA A 454 24.59 4.78 34.34
CA ALA A 454 24.84 4.60 35.77
C ALA A 454 24.15 3.35 36.32
N TYR A 455 22.88 3.12 35.98
CA TYR A 455 22.14 1.91 36.35
C TYR A 455 22.82 0.65 35.80
N LEU A 456 23.21 0.63 34.53
CA LEU A 456 23.86 -0.54 33.92
C LEU A 456 25.18 -0.89 34.63
N ARG A 457 26.01 0.11 34.93
CA ARG A 457 27.28 -0.08 35.66
C ARG A 457 27.08 -0.57 37.09
N GLU A 458 25.93 -0.28 37.70
CA GLU A 458 25.56 -0.79 39.02
C GLU A 458 25.15 -2.28 38.94
N LYS A 459 24.41 -2.68 37.91
CA LYS A 459 23.85 -4.04 37.81
C LYS A 459 24.83 -5.08 37.29
N PHE A 460 25.72 -4.70 36.38
CA PHE A 460 26.68 -5.62 35.80
C PHE A 460 28.02 -5.55 36.55
N ASN A 461 28.39 -6.64 37.22
CA ASN A 461 29.64 -6.75 37.96
C ASN A 461 30.84 -7.18 37.09
N THR A 462 30.68 -7.21 35.76
CA THR A 462 31.68 -7.64 34.77
C THR A 462 32.10 -6.50 33.82
N GLY A 463 31.81 -5.26 34.20
CA GLY A 463 32.11 -4.04 33.43
C GLY A 463 31.18 -3.83 32.24
N VAL A 464 30.65 -2.61 32.12
CA VAL A 464 29.84 -2.12 30.99
C VAL A 464 30.52 -0.92 30.36
N GLY A 465 31.04 -1.07 29.15
CA GLY A 465 31.58 0.03 28.37
C GLY A 465 30.48 0.91 27.78
N LEU A 466 30.88 1.98 27.10
CA LEU A 466 29.97 2.90 26.43
C LEU A 466 30.42 3.13 24.99
N MET A 467 29.47 3.14 24.06
CA MET A 467 29.66 3.48 22.66
C MET A 467 28.62 4.52 22.22
N LEU A 468 29.05 5.78 22.09
CA LEU A 468 28.25 6.88 21.54
C LEU A 468 28.62 7.07 20.08
N ARG A 469 27.68 6.84 19.15
CA ARG A 469 27.80 7.10 17.70
C ARG A 469 26.47 6.81 16.99
N SER A 470 26.39 7.04 15.68
CA SER A 470 25.27 6.54 14.86
C SER A 470 25.50 5.09 14.42
N SER A 471 24.43 4.29 14.38
CA SER A 471 24.41 2.96 13.75
C SER A 471 24.50 3.03 12.22
N GLY A 472 24.27 4.20 11.63
CA GLY A 472 24.29 4.43 10.19
C GLY A 472 22.93 4.25 9.51
N VAL A 473 21.85 4.15 10.29
CA VAL A 473 20.49 3.95 9.78
C VAL A 473 20.08 4.98 8.72
N GLU A 474 20.61 6.20 8.77
CA GLU A 474 20.36 7.24 7.77
C GLU A 474 20.87 6.85 6.37
N ALA A 475 22.02 6.16 6.31
CA ALA A 475 22.56 5.64 5.06
C ALA A 475 21.67 4.54 4.47
N ASP A 476 21.13 3.66 5.32
CA ASP A 476 20.14 2.66 4.90
C ASP A 476 18.85 3.31 4.38
N TRP A 477 18.31 4.30 5.09
CA TRP A 477 17.12 5.06 4.67
C TRP A 477 17.32 5.72 3.31
N ALA A 478 18.52 6.24 3.04
CA ALA A 478 18.90 6.84 1.77
C ALA A 478 19.15 5.83 0.64
N GLY A 479 19.20 4.53 0.94
CA GLY A 479 19.65 3.52 -0.02
C GLY A 479 21.14 3.63 -0.34
N ASN A 480 21.95 4.29 0.50
CA ASN A 480 23.38 4.42 0.32
C ASN A 480 24.12 3.20 0.90
N ARG A 481 24.19 2.12 0.10
CA ARG A 481 24.81 0.87 0.53
C ARG A 481 26.29 1.02 0.86
N GLU A 482 27.03 1.83 0.11
CA GLU A 482 28.47 2.00 0.32
C GLU A 482 28.75 2.67 1.66
N LEU A 483 28.08 3.80 1.93
CA LEU A 483 28.20 4.52 3.19
C LEU A 483 27.70 3.70 4.39
N MET A 484 26.63 2.92 4.21
CA MET A 484 26.16 2.00 5.24
C MET A 484 27.24 0.96 5.59
N GLN A 485 27.87 0.37 4.56
CA GLN A 485 28.94 -0.61 4.76
C GLN A 485 30.21 0.00 5.37
N GLU A 486 30.53 1.25 5.05
CA GLU A 486 31.61 1.99 5.73
C GLU A 486 31.33 2.15 7.22
N ASN A 487 30.11 2.57 7.58
CA ASN A 487 29.74 2.73 8.99
C ASN A 487 29.76 1.40 9.74
N VAL A 488 29.25 0.32 9.12
CA VAL A 488 29.29 -1.04 9.66
C VAL A 488 30.74 -1.49 9.93
N ARG A 489 31.67 -1.24 9.01
CA ARG A 489 33.10 -1.55 9.21
C ARG A 489 33.69 -0.75 10.38
N ALA A 490 33.34 0.53 10.50
CA ALA A 490 33.83 1.38 11.58
C ALA A 490 33.33 0.92 12.95
N ILE A 491 32.04 0.57 13.06
CA ILE A 491 31.46 0.02 14.30
C ILE A 491 32.12 -1.30 14.66
N ARG A 492 32.26 -2.23 13.70
CA ARG A 492 32.92 -3.53 13.92
C ARG A 492 34.33 -3.35 14.45
N ALA A 493 35.10 -2.43 13.86
CA ALA A 493 36.48 -2.16 14.31
C ALA A 493 36.54 -1.66 15.76
N GLU A 494 35.64 -0.75 16.16
CA GLU A 494 35.60 -0.27 17.55
C GLU A 494 35.07 -1.33 18.53
N TRP A 495 34.08 -2.12 18.11
CA TRP A 495 33.58 -3.24 18.89
C TRP A 495 34.67 -4.30 19.17
N GLN A 496 35.49 -4.64 18.16
CA GLN A 496 36.64 -5.53 18.31
C GLN A 496 37.71 -4.94 19.24
N LYS A 497 37.98 -3.64 19.16
CA LYS A 497 38.90 -2.96 20.09
C LYS A 497 38.42 -3.01 21.54
N LEU A 498 37.11 -3.06 21.76
CA LEU A 498 36.51 -3.24 23.09
C LEU A 498 36.43 -4.71 23.53
N GLY A 499 37.02 -5.64 22.78
CA GLY A 499 37.08 -7.07 23.14
C GLY A 499 35.81 -7.85 22.82
N GLU A 500 35.10 -7.47 21.76
CA GLU A 500 33.89 -8.15 21.26
C GLU A 500 32.75 -8.33 22.29
N PRO A 501 32.39 -7.29 23.06
CA PRO A 501 31.38 -7.39 24.12
C PRO A 501 29.95 -7.53 23.58
N THR A 502 29.05 -8.09 24.38
CA THR A 502 27.60 -8.05 24.10
C THR A 502 27.10 -6.59 24.11
N LEU A 503 26.31 -6.20 23.11
CA LEU A 503 25.73 -4.85 23.05
C LEU A 503 24.39 -4.77 23.78
N ILE A 504 24.24 -3.76 24.65
CA ILE A 504 22.96 -3.36 25.22
C ILE A 504 22.47 -2.15 24.44
N VAL A 505 21.36 -2.28 23.72
CA VAL A 505 20.86 -1.25 22.78
C VAL A 505 19.56 -0.64 23.27
N ALA A 506 19.50 0.70 23.32
CA ALA A 506 18.30 1.41 23.79
C ALA A 506 17.27 1.70 22.69
N GLU A 507 17.72 2.16 21.52
CA GLU A 507 16.85 2.61 20.43
C GLU A 507 16.53 1.48 19.45
N SER A 508 15.30 1.51 18.94
CA SER A 508 14.74 0.43 18.12
C SER A 508 15.36 0.36 16.71
N GLU A 509 15.68 1.51 16.12
CA GLU A 509 16.40 1.58 14.85
C GLU A 509 17.80 0.97 14.93
N ASP A 510 18.52 1.20 16.02
CA ASP A 510 19.88 0.69 16.19
C ASP A 510 19.84 -0.83 16.37
N TYR A 511 18.89 -1.35 17.16
CA TYR A 511 18.70 -2.80 17.34
C TYR A 511 18.44 -3.50 15.99
N HIS A 512 17.58 -2.91 15.15
CA HIS A 512 17.32 -3.40 13.80
C HIS A 512 18.58 -3.39 12.92
N VAL A 513 19.37 -2.31 12.96
CA VAL A 513 20.62 -2.21 12.21
C VAL A 513 21.61 -3.29 12.63
N PHE A 514 21.81 -3.49 13.93
CA PHE A 514 22.72 -4.52 14.43
C PHE A 514 22.31 -5.91 13.98
N LYS A 515 21.03 -6.29 14.13
CA LYS A 515 20.54 -7.60 13.65
C LYS A 515 20.67 -7.78 12.14
N THR A 516 20.50 -6.70 11.36
CA THR A 516 20.51 -6.78 9.90
C THR A 516 21.92 -6.79 9.31
N TYR A 517 22.81 -5.97 9.85
CA TYR A 517 24.11 -5.67 9.24
C TYR A 517 25.33 -6.16 10.04
N LEU A 518 25.13 -6.48 11.32
CA LEU A 518 26.16 -6.95 12.25
C LEU A 518 25.64 -8.16 13.07
N PRO A 519 25.08 -9.22 12.43
CA PRO A 519 24.48 -10.35 13.15
C PRO A 519 25.49 -11.15 13.99
N GLU A 520 26.79 -10.97 13.77
CA GLU A 520 27.86 -11.52 14.60
C GLU A 520 27.95 -10.87 15.99
N ILE A 521 27.38 -9.68 16.18
CA ILE A 521 27.38 -8.98 17.46
C ILE A 521 26.16 -9.42 18.26
N GLU A 522 26.40 -10.10 19.38
CA GLU A 522 25.34 -10.42 20.34
C GLU A 522 24.69 -9.14 20.85
N THR A 523 23.38 -8.99 20.63
CA THR A 523 22.65 -7.75 20.89
C THR A 523 21.46 -8.02 21.81
N GLN A 524 21.39 -7.30 22.92
CA GLN A 524 20.32 -7.33 23.90
C GLN A 524 19.61 -5.98 23.96
N SER A 525 18.28 -5.98 24.02
CA SER A 525 17.53 -4.74 24.22
C SER A 525 17.66 -4.24 25.65
N LEU A 526 17.77 -2.92 25.84
CA LEU A 526 17.75 -2.29 27.15
C LEU A 526 16.48 -2.65 27.94
N TRP A 527 15.35 -2.85 27.24
CA TRP A 527 14.08 -3.20 27.88
C TRP A 527 14.12 -4.60 28.50
N GLU A 528 14.77 -5.55 27.82
CA GLU A 528 15.01 -6.91 28.35
C GLU A 528 15.93 -6.86 29.57
N VAL A 529 16.94 -5.98 29.57
CA VAL A 529 17.81 -5.75 30.73
C VAL A 529 17.00 -5.27 31.93
N PHE A 530 16.10 -4.30 31.77
CA PHE A 530 15.21 -3.88 32.86
C PHE A 530 14.23 -4.96 33.29
N ARG A 531 13.73 -5.80 32.37
CA ARG A 531 12.89 -6.97 32.71
C ARG A 531 13.66 -7.96 33.57
N HIS A 532 14.94 -8.20 33.25
CA HIS A 532 15.79 -9.16 33.94
C HIS A 532 16.29 -8.67 35.31
N PHE A 533 16.90 -7.48 35.36
CA PHE A 533 17.49 -6.92 36.59
C PHE A 533 16.52 -6.08 37.44
N GLY A 534 15.33 -5.81 36.91
CA GLY A 534 14.29 -4.96 37.53
C GLY A 534 14.55 -3.46 37.33
N ILE A 535 13.52 -2.65 37.54
CA ILE A 535 13.63 -1.18 37.41
C ILE A 535 14.59 -0.53 38.46
N PRO A 536 15.08 0.71 38.26
CA PRO A 536 15.93 1.40 39.24
C PRO A 536 15.29 1.52 40.63
N GLU A 537 16.09 1.48 41.70
CA GLU A 537 15.59 1.55 43.08
C GLU A 537 14.82 2.85 43.36
N THR A 538 15.27 3.97 42.80
CA THR A 538 14.56 5.26 42.89
C THR A 538 13.15 5.19 42.30
N ALA A 539 12.96 4.44 41.21
CA ALA A 539 11.63 4.20 40.63
C ALA A 539 10.80 3.25 41.52
N LYS A 540 11.39 2.18 42.06
CA LYS A 540 10.69 1.27 43.00
C LYS A 540 10.16 2.00 44.22
N THR A 541 10.96 2.87 44.84
CA THR A 541 10.53 3.67 45.99
C THR A 541 9.37 4.61 45.65
N LYS A 542 9.35 5.20 44.43
CA LYS A 542 8.24 6.05 43.96
C LYS A 542 6.94 5.25 43.82
N VAL A 543 7.02 4.03 43.28
CA VAL A 543 5.86 3.13 43.15
C VAL A 543 5.33 2.74 44.54
N GLN A 544 6.20 2.37 45.47
CA GLN A 544 5.82 1.94 46.82
C GLN A 544 5.22 3.06 47.69
N SER A 545 5.62 4.31 47.44
CA SER A 545 5.15 5.49 48.19
C SER A 545 3.85 6.09 47.63
N ARG A 546 3.38 5.65 46.45
CA ARG A 546 2.12 6.08 45.84
C ARG A 546 1.02 5.02 46.06
N PRO A 547 -0.26 5.41 46.22
CA PRO A 547 -1.35 4.43 46.25
C PRO A 547 -1.42 3.70 44.90
N LEU A 548 -1.35 2.36 44.89
CA LEU A 548 -1.36 1.49 43.69
C LEU A 548 -2.56 1.67 42.71
N LYS A 549 -3.52 2.56 43.01
CA LYS A 549 -4.71 2.86 42.18
C LYS A 549 -4.74 4.29 41.61
N SER A 550 -3.64 5.05 41.67
CA SER A 550 -3.66 6.48 41.29
C SER A 550 -3.05 6.84 39.93
N ASN A 551 -2.40 5.91 39.23
CA ASN A 551 -1.79 6.22 37.93
C ASN A 551 -2.83 6.16 36.82
N PRO A 552 -2.97 7.20 35.97
CA PRO A 552 -3.80 7.10 34.78
C PRO A 552 -3.23 6.03 33.83
N PRO A 553 -4.08 5.27 33.13
CA PRO A 553 -3.62 4.30 32.14
C PRO A 553 -2.87 5.00 31.00
N LEU A 554 -1.92 4.28 30.41
CA LEU A 554 -1.08 4.77 29.30
C LEU A 554 -1.32 3.92 28.06
N ALA A 555 -1.34 4.54 26.90
CA ALA A 555 -1.32 3.82 25.63
C ALA A 555 0.13 3.61 25.15
N VAL A 556 0.50 2.38 24.79
CA VAL A 556 1.85 2.07 24.34
C VAL A 556 1.97 2.24 22.83
N HIS A 557 2.96 3.02 22.40
CA HIS A 557 3.36 3.14 21.01
C HIS A 557 4.58 2.26 20.71
N ASP A 558 4.36 1.15 20.01
CA ASP A 558 5.46 0.29 19.53
C ASP A 558 6.26 0.88 18.39
N ALA A 559 7.57 0.66 18.41
CA ALA A 559 8.47 1.12 17.36
C ALA A 559 8.45 0.15 16.16
N CYS A 560 8.28 0.71 14.96
CA CYS A 560 8.17 -0.12 13.75
C CYS A 560 9.43 -0.92 13.38
N MET A 561 10.62 -0.51 13.85
CA MET A 561 11.89 -1.19 13.55
C MET A 561 12.10 -2.46 14.39
N THR A 562 11.42 -2.59 15.54
CA THR A 562 11.43 -3.77 16.41
C THR A 562 10.11 -4.54 16.35
N ARG A 563 9.33 -4.34 15.28
CA ARG A 563 8.02 -4.97 15.05
C ARG A 563 8.02 -6.49 15.19
N TYR A 564 9.11 -7.15 14.82
CA TYR A 564 9.23 -8.62 14.87
C TYR A 564 9.95 -9.11 16.14
N GLU A 565 10.06 -8.26 17.17
CA GLU A 565 10.75 -8.55 18.43
C GLU A 565 9.74 -8.63 19.58
N PRO A 566 8.98 -9.74 19.71
CA PRO A 566 7.95 -9.89 20.73
C PRO A 566 8.50 -9.76 22.15
N GLU A 567 9.75 -10.20 22.39
CA GLU A 567 10.42 -10.06 23.68
C GLU A 567 10.64 -8.59 24.08
N ILE A 568 10.92 -7.72 23.11
CA ILE A 568 11.01 -6.27 23.37
C ILE A 568 9.63 -5.72 23.74
N HIS A 569 8.59 -6.11 22.99
CA HIS A 569 7.22 -5.70 23.28
C HIS A 569 6.82 -6.11 24.70
N GLU A 570 7.02 -7.37 25.08
CA GLU A 570 6.74 -7.88 26.41
C GLU A 570 7.55 -7.18 27.50
N SER A 571 8.84 -6.93 27.25
CA SER A 571 9.71 -6.27 28.21
C SER A 571 9.26 -4.84 28.49
N VAL A 572 8.86 -4.08 27.47
CA VAL A 572 8.28 -2.74 27.65
C VAL A 572 7.04 -2.77 28.54
N ARG A 573 6.11 -3.72 28.31
CA ARG A 573 4.91 -3.85 29.14
C ARG A 573 5.25 -4.31 30.56
N SER A 574 6.22 -5.21 30.71
CA SER A 574 6.71 -5.66 32.02
C SER A 574 7.27 -4.50 32.83
N VAL A 575 8.08 -3.63 32.20
CA VAL A 575 8.63 -2.45 32.86
C VAL A 575 7.52 -1.48 33.28
N LEU A 576 6.52 -1.22 32.43
CA LEU A 576 5.36 -0.38 32.77
C LEU A 576 4.53 -0.98 33.92
N SER A 577 4.35 -2.30 33.93
CA SER A 577 3.66 -3.00 35.01
C SER A 577 4.44 -2.92 36.34
N GLN A 578 5.76 -3.05 36.32
CA GLN A 578 6.62 -2.83 37.50
C GLN A 578 6.53 -1.38 38.01
N LEU A 579 6.28 -0.41 37.11
CA LEU A 579 6.03 0.98 37.44
C LEU A 579 4.58 1.25 37.92
N GLY A 580 3.72 0.24 37.97
CA GLY A 580 2.34 0.34 38.43
C GLY A 580 1.43 1.07 37.43
N TYR A 581 1.68 0.96 36.13
CA TYR A 581 0.80 1.48 35.08
C TYR A 581 0.00 0.38 34.41
N GLU A 582 -1.29 0.65 34.18
CA GLU A 582 -2.11 -0.13 33.26
C GLU A 582 -1.84 0.32 31.82
N VAL A 583 -1.80 -0.64 30.90
CA VAL A 583 -1.48 -0.41 29.49
C VAL A 583 -2.72 -0.62 28.62
N GLU A 584 -2.99 0.36 27.78
CA GLU A 584 -3.85 0.23 26.61
C GLU A 584 -3.00 -0.07 25.37
N GLU A 585 -3.39 -1.08 24.61
CA GLU A 585 -2.79 -1.36 23.31
C GLU A 585 -3.46 -0.47 22.25
N LEU A 586 -2.66 0.29 21.51
CA LEU A 586 -3.18 1.08 20.39
C LEU A 586 -3.76 0.15 19.31
N PRO A 587 -4.78 0.59 18.55
CA PRO A 587 -5.13 -0.04 17.29
C PRO A 587 -3.88 -0.24 16.44
N ASN A 588 -3.73 -1.44 15.86
CA ASN A 588 -2.50 -1.82 15.16
C ASN A 588 -1.26 -1.58 16.05
N SER A 589 -1.09 -2.33 17.15
CA SER A 589 0.14 -2.33 17.96
C SER A 589 1.07 -3.49 17.57
N LYS A 590 2.25 -3.58 18.19
CA LYS A 590 3.23 -4.66 18.03
C LYS A 590 3.56 -4.94 16.56
N GLU A 591 3.30 -6.15 16.07
CA GLU A 591 3.57 -6.61 14.71
C GLU A 591 2.82 -5.77 13.65
N ARG A 592 1.76 -5.06 14.03
CA ARG A 592 0.99 -4.18 13.15
C ARG A 592 1.23 -2.69 13.41
N THR A 593 2.20 -2.30 14.26
CA THR A 593 2.42 -0.90 14.61
C THR A 593 2.48 0.07 13.41
N GLU A 594 1.70 1.16 13.48
CA GLU A 594 1.77 2.26 12.53
C GLU A 594 3.01 3.14 12.76
N CYS A 595 3.58 3.68 11.69
CA CYS A 595 4.77 4.53 11.81
C CYS A 595 4.41 5.92 12.35
N CYS A 596 5.31 6.50 13.15
CA CYS A 596 5.17 7.88 13.61
C CYS A 596 5.43 8.91 12.50
N GLY A 597 5.94 8.52 11.32
CA GLY A 597 6.27 9.40 10.19
C GLY A 597 7.68 10.01 10.20
N TYR A 598 8.54 9.64 11.16
CA TYR A 598 9.88 10.19 11.27
C TYR A 598 10.90 9.52 10.32
N GLY A 599 11.08 8.21 10.45
CA GLY A 599 12.13 7.44 9.80
C GLY A 599 11.96 7.25 8.30
N GLY A 600 12.90 6.54 7.68
CA GLY A 600 12.87 6.20 6.25
C GLY A 600 12.86 7.40 5.31
N LEU A 601 13.42 8.55 5.71
CA LEU A 601 13.39 9.83 5.00
C LEU A 601 12.05 10.58 4.96
N GLN A 602 10.95 10.04 5.50
CA GLN A 602 9.64 10.70 5.36
C GLN A 602 9.63 12.13 5.91
N MET A 603 10.17 12.34 7.12
CA MET A 603 10.34 13.67 7.73
C MET A 603 11.12 14.66 6.85
N TYR A 604 12.11 14.16 6.10
CA TYR A 604 13.03 14.99 5.32
C TYR A 604 12.55 15.23 3.88
N ALA A 605 11.91 14.23 3.28
CA ALA A 605 11.45 14.27 1.89
C ALA A 605 10.02 14.85 1.76
N ASN A 606 9.16 14.64 2.75
CA ASN A 606 7.77 15.13 2.75
C ASN A 606 7.27 15.37 4.18
N ARG A 607 7.57 16.57 4.69
CA ARG A 607 7.23 16.98 6.06
C ARG A 607 5.72 17.03 6.32
N GLU A 608 4.92 17.44 5.34
CA GLU A 608 3.46 17.48 5.46
C GLU A 608 2.92 16.07 5.71
N LEU A 609 3.37 15.10 4.92
CA LEU A 609 2.97 13.70 5.12
C LEU A 609 3.52 13.10 6.42
N ALA A 610 4.72 13.48 6.85
CA ALA A 610 5.27 13.11 8.16
C ALA A 610 4.37 13.60 9.32
N GLU A 611 3.89 14.84 9.22
CA GLU A 611 2.95 15.44 10.17
C GLU A 611 1.59 14.74 10.14
N GLN A 612 1.04 14.46 8.95
CA GLN A 612 -0.20 13.70 8.77
C GLN A 612 -0.11 12.31 9.42
N SER A 613 1.01 11.61 9.24
CA SER A 613 1.23 10.28 9.85
C SER A 613 1.27 10.36 11.38
N ALA A 614 1.93 11.39 11.93
CA ALA A 614 1.97 11.61 13.38
C ALA A 614 0.58 11.98 13.93
N ILE A 615 -0.17 12.86 13.26
CA ILE A 615 -1.53 13.26 13.66
C ILE A 615 -2.45 12.05 13.68
N ARG A 616 -2.44 11.25 12.61
CA ARG A 616 -3.22 10.02 12.50
C ARG A 616 -2.92 9.08 13.67
N ARG A 617 -1.63 8.81 13.94
CA ARG A 617 -1.23 7.92 15.03
C ARG A 617 -1.61 8.49 16.40
N ALA A 618 -1.47 9.80 16.60
CA ALA A 618 -1.85 10.49 17.84
C ALA A 618 -3.35 10.46 18.15
N ALA A 619 -4.20 10.40 17.12
CA ALA A 619 -5.66 10.44 17.25
C ALA A 619 -6.29 9.12 17.71
N GLN A 620 -5.53 8.01 17.73
CA GLN A 620 -6.08 6.66 17.94
C GLN A 620 -6.46 6.34 19.38
N SER A 621 -6.02 7.16 20.34
CA SER A 621 -6.43 7.04 21.74
C SER A 621 -6.35 8.41 22.42
N GLN A 622 -7.21 8.63 23.41
CA GLN A 622 -7.20 9.86 24.22
C GLN A 622 -6.18 9.80 25.37
N LEU A 623 -5.70 8.61 25.74
CA LEU A 623 -4.73 8.42 26.82
C LEU A 623 -3.37 9.04 26.49
N ASP A 624 -2.58 9.36 27.52
CA ASP A 624 -1.18 9.73 27.33
C ASP A 624 -0.40 8.55 26.75
N TYR A 625 0.54 8.84 25.84
CA TYR A 625 1.32 7.80 25.18
C TYR A 625 2.65 7.57 25.88
N VAL A 626 3.14 6.34 25.82
CA VAL A 626 4.52 5.99 26.12
C VAL A 626 5.17 5.34 24.90
N ALA A 627 6.34 5.83 24.53
CA ALA A 627 7.17 5.29 23.47
C ALA A 627 8.56 4.92 24.02
N TYR A 628 9.21 3.95 23.38
CA TYR A 628 10.55 3.49 23.71
C TYR A 628 11.55 3.69 22.56
N CYS A 629 11.16 4.54 21.60
CA CYS A 629 12.02 5.11 20.57
C CYS A 629 11.93 6.63 20.73
N ALA A 630 13.08 7.30 20.89
CA ALA A 630 13.14 8.75 21.12
C ALA A 630 12.47 9.54 19.98
N MET A 631 12.57 9.03 18.75
CA MET A 631 11.96 9.69 17.58
C MET A 631 10.46 9.52 17.51
N CYS A 632 9.94 8.35 17.90
CA CYS A 632 8.48 8.17 18.06
C CYS A 632 7.94 9.15 19.10
N ARG A 633 8.59 9.23 20.27
CA ARG A 633 8.24 10.18 21.33
C ARG A 633 8.22 11.62 20.80
N ASN A 634 9.32 12.07 20.20
CA ASN A 634 9.45 13.45 19.75
C ASN A 634 8.47 13.83 18.65
N ASN A 635 8.23 12.94 17.69
CA ASN A 635 7.37 13.26 16.55
C ASN A 635 5.90 13.35 16.95
N LEU A 636 5.43 12.47 17.85
CA LEU A 636 4.07 12.51 18.38
C LEU A 636 3.85 13.73 19.27
N SER A 637 4.82 14.09 20.12
CA SER A 637 4.74 15.35 20.90
C SER A 637 4.77 16.60 20.04
N ALA A 638 5.40 16.56 18.86
CA ALA A 638 5.43 17.71 17.96
C ALA A 638 4.06 18.08 17.38
N VAL A 639 3.13 17.11 17.30
CA VAL A 639 1.74 17.32 16.87
C VAL A 639 0.76 17.46 18.04
N GLY A 640 1.28 17.70 19.25
CA GLY A 640 0.48 17.99 20.45
C GLY A 640 0.07 16.76 21.26
N LYS A 641 0.49 15.54 20.88
CA LYS A 641 0.20 14.35 21.67
C LYS A 641 1.14 14.25 22.87
N ARG A 642 0.57 14.27 24.09
CA ARG A 642 1.31 13.99 25.32
C ARG A 642 1.93 12.59 25.24
N THR A 643 3.23 12.55 24.98
CA THR A 643 3.97 11.31 24.70
C THR A 643 5.26 11.30 25.48
N TYR A 644 5.39 10.37 26.41
CA TYR A 644 6.56 10.19 27.25
C TYR A 644 7.51 9.18 26.62
N HIS A 645 8.80 9.30 26.91
CA HIS A 645 9.75 8.23 26.70
C HIS A 645 9.67 7.26 27.90
N LEU A 646 9.82 5.95 27.70
CA LEU A 646 9.76 4.99 28.81
C LEU A 646 10.82 5.28 29.90
N LEU A 647 12.00 5.77 29.51
CA LEU A 647 13.06 6.18 30.45
C LEU A 647 12.64 7.36 31.34
N ASP A 648 11.72 8.22 30.90
CA ASP A 648 11.24 9.35 31.71
C ASP A 648 10.68 8.84 33.04
N PHE A 649 9.90 7.75 33.01
CA PHE A 649 9.30 7.13 34.20
C PHE A 649 10.32 6.45 35.12
N LEU A 650 11.44 5.99 34.58
CA LEU A 650 12.46 5.27 35.34
C LEU A 650 13.40 6.20 36.10
N PHE A 651 13.72 7.36 35.52
CA PHE A 651 14.82 8.20 36.04
C PHE A 651 14.44 9.65 36.37
N THR A 652 13.26 10.14 35.99
CA THR A 652 12.86 11.52 36.33
C THR A 652 12.34 11.61 37.76
N ASP A 653 12.89 12.53 38.56
CA ASP A 653 12.41 12.83 39.92
C ASP A 653 11.23 13.80 39.93
N GLY A 654 10.30 13.61 40.87
CA GLY A 654 9.09 14.42 40.99
C GLY A 654 7.94 14.03 40.04
N ASP A 655 6.98 14.92 39.85
CA ASP A 655 5.87 14.71 38.92
C ASP A 655 6.32 14.86 37.47
N LEU A 656 6.03 13.85 36.66
CA LEU A 656 6.34 13.83 35.23
C LEU A 656 5.55 14.94 34.52
N LYS A 657 6.23 16.05 34.24
CA LYS A 657 5.64 17.13 33.45
C LYS A 657 5.31 16.62 32.05
N ALA A 658 4.14 17.02 31.54
CA ALA A 658 3.76 16.73 30.17
C ALA A 658 4.89 17.18 29.23
N PRO A 659 5.44 16.28 28.41
CA PRO A 659 6.61 16.58 27.62
C PRO A 659 6.31 17.66 26.58
N THR A 660 7.17 18.67 26.53
CA THR A 660 7.18 19.68 25.48
C THR A 660 7.70 19.07 24.16
N ARG A 661 7.52 19.83 23.07
CA ARG A 661 8.15 19.53 21.77
C ARG A 661 9.64 19.20 21.99
N GLY A 662 10.11 18.12 21.37
CA GLY A 662 11.51 17.67 21.50
C GLY A 662 12.52 18.73 21.04
N PRO A 663 13.82 18.54 21.33
CA PRO A 663 14.84 19.51 20.97
C PRO A 663 14.94 19.68 19.44
N GLY A 664 15.10 20.93 18.99
CA GLY A 664 15.42 21.25 17.60
C GLY A 664 16.84 20.83 17.20
N TYR A 665 17.18 20.94 15.92
CA TYR A 665 18.44 20.37 15.39
C TYR A 665 19.71 20.96 16.03
N SER A 666 19.77 22.28 16.22
CA SER A 666 20.90 22.94 16.90
C SER A 666 21.07 22.47 18.34
N GLN A 667 19.96 22.26 19.06
CA GLN A 667 19.99 21.74 20.43
C GLN A 667 20.42 20.28 20.46
N LYS A 668 19.95 19.46 19.52
CA LYS A 668 20.36 18.06 19.35
C LYS A 668 21.87 17.91 19.13
N ARG A 669 22.49 18.80 18.34
CA ARG A 669 23.96 18.85 18.17
C ARG A 669 24.68 19.17 19.47
N ARG A 670 24.26 20.23 20.17
CA ARG A 670 24.81 20.62 21.48
C ARG A 670 24.68 19.52 22.52
N ASN A 671 23.54 18.83 22.57
CA ASN A 671 23.30 17.73 23.51
C ASN A 671 24.30 16.58 23.32
N ARG A 672 24.62 16.20 22.08
CA ARG A 672 25.60 15.14 21.77
C ARG A 672 27.01 15.52 22.24
N ILE A 673 27.48 16.71 21.87
CA ILE A 673 28.79 17.22 22.29
C ILE A 673 28.85 17.30 23.82
N GLY A 674 27.87 17.96 24.43
CA GLY A 674 27.80 18.16 25.87
C GLY A 674 27.74 16.86 26.66
N LEU A 675 27.05 15.83 26.16
CA LEU A 675 27.05 14.52 26.82
C LEU A 675 28.45 13.91 26.85
N LYS A 676 29.14 13.85 25.71
CA LYS A 676 30.51 13.32 25.66
C LYS A 676 31.43 14.07 26.62
N GLN A 677 31.38 15.41 26.59
CA GLN A 677 32.23 16.27 27.41
C GLN A 677 32.02 16.02 28.92
N ARG A 678 30.75 15.97 29.35
CA ARG A 678 30.40 15.67 30.75
C ARG A 678 30.88 14.29 31.16
N LEU A 679 30.62 13.27 30.34
CA LEU A 679 31.04 11.90 30.65
C LEU A 679 32.57 11.78 30.75
N LEU A 680 33.33 12.33 29.81
CA LEU A 680 34.78 12.30 29.88
C LEU A 680 35.31 12.97 31.16
N THR A 681 34.76 14.13 31.50
CA THR A 681 35.20 14.93 32.66
C THR A 681 34.76 14.31 33.99
N GLU A 682 33.47 14.05 34.15
CA GLU A 682 32.86 13.65 35.42
C GLU A 682 33.07 12.15 35.70
N LEU A 683 33.16 11.32 34.64
CA LEU A 683 33.17 9.87 34.79
C LEU A 683 34.52 9.22 34.53
N TRP A 684 35.26 9.66 33.50
CA TRP A 684 36.61 9.16 33.22
C TRP A 684 37.73 10.05 33.78
N GLY A 685 37.41 11.24 34.29
CA GLY A 685 38.42 12.19 34.78
C GLY A 685 39.36 12.71 33.68
N GLU A 686 38.98 12.54 32.41
CA GLU A 686 39.75 12.98 31.25
C GLU A 686 39.57 14.49 31.06
N LYS A 687 40.68 15.21 30.85
CA LYS A 687 40.61 16.63 30.46
C LYS A 687 40.10 16.72 29.03
N VAL A 688 38.96 17.36 28.84
CA VAL A 688 38.45 17.63 27.49
C VAL A 688 39.00 18.96 27.00
N THR A 689 39.72 18.91 25.88
CA THR A 689 40.12 20.13 25.18
C THR A 689 39.00 20.43 24.18
N VAL A 690 38.31 21.55 24.37
CA VAL A 690 37.27 21.99 23.42
C VAL A 690 38.00 22.73 22.30
N GLU A 691 37.98 22.16 21.10
CA GLU A 691 38.41 22.89 19.91
C GLU A 691 37.41 24.02 19.67
N HIS A 692 37.88 25.26 19.86
CA HIS A 692 37.09 26.46 19.61
C HIS A 692 37.19 26.83 18.14
N HIS A 693 36.06 26.96 17.46
CA HIS A 693 36.03 27.35 16.05
C HIS A 693 35.63 28.82 15.89
N PRO A 694 36.22 29.57 14.92
CA PRO A 694 35.93 31.00 14.77
C PRO A 694 34.46 31.37 14.56
N HIS A 695 33.64 30.44 14.03
CA HIS A 695 32.21 30.68 13.86
C HIS A 695 31.45 30.67 15.20
N GLU A 696 31.98 30.05 16.25
CA GLU A 696 31.34 29.99 17.56
C GLU A 696 31.32 31.35 18.28
N ASP A 697 32.20 32.27 17.88
CA ASP A 697 32.21 33.67 18.35
C ASP A 697 31.10 34.52 17.71
N VAL A 698 30.40 34.00 16.69
CA VAL A 698 29.29 34.69 16.03
C VAL A 698 28.02 34.55 16.86
N LEU A 699 27.66 35.62 17.57
CA LEU A 699 26.42 35.70 18.34
C LEU A 699 25.21 35.96 17.41
N LEU A 700 24.26 35.02 17.41
CA LEU A 700 23.01 35.12 16.63
C LEU A 700 21.88 35.72 17.47
N ILE A 701 21.22 36.75 16.96
CA ILE A 701 20.00 37.31 17.55
C ILE A 701 18.82 36.86 16.68
N LEU A 702 18.07 35.87 17.17
CA LEU A 702 16.96 35.24 16.46
C LEU A 702 15.61 35.64 17.07
N SER A 703 14.66 36.07 16.23
CA SER A 703 13.26 36.14 16.65
C SER A 703 12.67 34.72 16.75
N PRO A 704 11.61 34.50 17.55
CA PRO A 704 10.93 33.21 17.61
C PRO A 704 10.41 32.72 16.25
N GLU A 705 10.07 33.64 15.35
CA GLU A 705 9.64 33.31 13.99
C GLU A 705 10.79 32.81 13.13
N VAL A 706 11.94 33.50 13.16
CA VAL A 706 13.14 33.10 12.41
C VAL A 706 13.66 31.77 12.93
N ALA A 707 13.73 31.56 14.25
CA ALA A 707 14.14 30.29 14.83
C ALA A 707 13.25 29.12 14.34
N ARG A 708 11.92 29.32 14.28
CA ARG A 708 10.99 28.32 13.71
C ARG A 708 11.21 28.10 12.21
N ALA A 709 11.54 29.14 11.45
CA ALA A 709 11.81 29.04 10.02
C ALA A 709 13.12 28.29 9.72
N LEU A 710 14.16 28.48 10.54
CA LEU A 710 15.41 27.71 10.43
C LEU A 710 15.17 26.23 10.69
N GLU A 711 14.46 25.92 11.78
CA GLU A 711 14.07 24.56 12.14
C GLU A 711 13.16 23.92 11.09
N SER A 712 12.26 24.69 10.47
CA SER A 712 11.38 24.17 9.42
C SER A 712 12.11 23.82 8.12
N ARG A 713 13.25 24.47 7.87
CA ARG A 713 14.07 24.35 6.65
C ARG A 713 15.33 23.50 6.83
N PHE A 714 15.49 22.85 7.97
CA PHE A 714 16.67 22.05 8.31
C PHE A 714 17.97 22.87 8.25
N ILE A 715 17.96 24.07 8.85
CA ILE A 715 19.12 24.97 8.90
C ILE A 715 19.58 25.08 10.36
N PRO A 716 20.67 24.39 10.74
CA PRO A 716 21.30 24.54 12.05
C PRO A 716 21.84 25.94 12.26
N GLU A 717 21.79 26.43 13.50
CA GLU A 717 22.36 27.72 13.90
C GLU A 717 23.86 27.80 13.59
N GLU A 718 24.58 26.69 13.76
CA GLU A 718 26.00 26.57 13.46
C GLU A 718 26.32 26.89 11.98
N ASP A 719 25.45 26.50 11.06
CA ASP A 719 25.66 26.78 9.64
C ASP A 719 25.36 28.26 9.31
N VAL A 720 24.43 28.89 10.04
CA VAL A 720 24.21 30.34 9.98
C VAL A 720 25.45 31.09 10.48
N GLN A 721 26.05 30.63 11.59
CA GLN A 721 27.28 31.19 12.14
C GLN A 721 28.44 31.08 11.15
N LYS A 722 28.64 29.89 10.53
CA LYS A 722 29.68 29.67 9.51
C LYS A 722 29.53 30.60 8.31
N VAL A 723 28.30 30.87 7.85
CA VAL A 723 28.06 31.82 6.75
C VAL A 723 28.50 33.24 7.14
N ILE A 724 28.15 33.68 8.35
CA ILE A 724 28.49 35.03 8.81
C ILE A 724 30.00 35.15 9.06
N GLU A 725 30.63 34.16 9.70
CA GLU A 725 32.08 34.09 9.88
C GLU A 725 32.80 34.22 8.54
N TYR A 726 32.41 33.39 7.57
CA TYR A 726 33.00 33.41 6.23
C TYR A 726 32.84 34.77 5.57
N ALA A 727 31.66 35.37 5.69
CA ALA A 727 31.35 36.69 5.15
C ALA A 727 32.18 37.81 5.79
N GLN A 728 32.44 37.75 7.10
CA GLN A 728 33.30 38.74 7.77
C GLN A 728 34.76 38.56 7.39
N ARG A 729 35.25 37.31 7.39
CA ARG A 729 36.65 37.01 7.10
C ARG A 729 37.03 37.29 5.64
N THR A 730 36.14 37.02 4.70
CA THR A 730 36.43 37.16 3.25
C THR A 730 35.87 38.41 2.61
N GLY A 731 34.94 39.09 3.27
CA GLY A 731 34.19 40.20 2.67
C GLY A 731 33.14 39.78 1.64
N ASN A 732 32.92 38.47 1.42
CA ASN A 732 31.93 37.94 0.47
C ASN A 732 30.49 38.10 0.98
N LYS A 733 29.97 39.33 0.89
CA LYS A 733 28.61 39.71 1.27
C LYS A 733 28.10 40.86 0.40
N VAL A 734 26.79 40.90 0.18
CA VAL A 734 26.13 41.97 -0.57
C VAL A 734 25.21 42.75 0.37
N ARG A 735 25.30 44.08 0.37
CA ARG A 735 24.35 44.93 1.08
C ARG A 735 23.12 45.18 0.22
N ARG A 736 21.91 44.93 0.73
CA ARG A 736 20.66 45.26 0.03
C ARG A 736 20.51 46.79 -0.10
N LYS A 737 20.12 47.26 -1.29
CA LYS A 737 19.87 48.70 -1.51
C LYS A 737 18.69 49.18 -0.67
N GLY A 738 18.86 50.28 0.05
CA GLY A 738 17.81 50.90 0.87
C GLY A 738 17.60 50.26 2.25
N THR A 739 18.36 49.24 2.63
CA THR A 739 18.34 48.66 3.98
C THR A 739 19.76 48.48 4.53
N ASN A 740 19.88 48.21 5.83
CA ASN A 740 21.15 47.84 6.48
C ASN A 740 21.39 46.32 6.46
N HIS A 741 20.67 45.57 5.63
CA HIS A 741 20.76 44.11 5.58
C HIS A 741 21.92 43.69 4.69
N PHE A 742 22.67 42.70 5.16
CA PHE A 742 23.65 41.96 4.40
C PHE A 742 23.09 40.60 4.02
N LEU A 743 23.43 40.15 2.82
CA LEU A 743 23.15 38.82 2.33
C LEU A 743 24.50 38.15 2.01
N ALA A 744 24.74 36.97 2.60
CA ALA A 744 25.94 36.19 2.36
C ALA A 744 25.59 34.72 2.09
N ALA A 745 26.50 34.03 1.41
CA ALA A 745 26.37 32.61 1.09
C ALA A 745 27.66 31.88 1.44
N TYR A 746 27.53 30.66 1.99
CA TYR A 746 28.66 29.77 2.23
C TYR A 746 28.23 28.30 2.10
N LYS A 747 29.13 27.47 1.58
CA LYS A 747 28.93 26.02 1.42
C LYS A 747 29.91 25.29 2.37
N PRO A 748 29.53 24.99 3.62
CA PRO A 748 30.43 24.35 4.57
C PRO A 748 30.76 22.89 4.20
N VAL A 749 29.76 22.11 3.76
CA VAL A 749 29.92 20.70 3.39
C VAL A 749 29.20 20.41 2.07
N ARG A 750 27.93 19.96 2.11
CA ARG A 750 27.16 19.56 0.91
C ARG A 750 26.16 20.63 0.47
N VAL A 751 25.67 21.42 1.41
CA VAL A 751 24.61 22.42 1.20
C VAL A 751 25.18 23.84 1.23
N THR A 752 24.70 24.71 0.35
CA THR A 752 24.97 26.15 0.41
C THR A 752 23.86 26.86 1.17
N TYR A 753 24.24 27.57 2.22
CA TYR A 753 23.33 28.35 3.05
C TYR A 753 23.46 29.83 2.70
N TRP A 754 22.31 30.49 2.61
CA TRP A 754 22.19 31.93 2.46
C TRP A 754 21.62 32.51 3.73
N VAL A 755 22.24 33.56 4.24
CA VAL A 755 21.82 34.24 5.47
C VAL A 755 21.64 35.72 5.18
N GLU A 756 20.46 36.24 5.51
CA GLU A 756 20.16 37.66 5.56
C GLU A 756 20.24 38.16 7.00
N TYR A 757 21.13 39.12 7.25
CA TYR A 757 21.43 39.58 8.61
C TYR A 757 21.81 41.06 8.69
N THR A 758 21.66 41.65 9.87
CA THR A 758 22.16 43.01 10.20
C THR A 758 23.14 42.93 11.37
N PRO A 759 24.38 43.43 11.22
CA PRO A 759 25.30 43.59 12.34
C PRO A 759 24.77 44.56 13.39
N GLN A 760 24.94 44.23 14.66
CA GLN A 760 24.69 45.06 15.83
C GLN A 760 25.86 44.94 16.82
N ASP A 761 25.90 45.82 17.82
CA ASP A 761 27.04 45.92 18.75
C ASP A 761 27.33 44.60 19.50
N GLU A 762 26.30 43.79 19.77
CA GLU A 762 26.40 42.53 20.52
C GLU A 762 26.24 41.26 19.66
N GLY A 763 26.16 41.38 18.32
CA GLY A 763 25.99 40.22 17.45
C GLY A 763 25.32 40.52 16.11
N TYR A 764 24.60 39.54 15.57
CA TYR A 764 23.97 39.61 14.26
C TYR A 764 22.49 39.27 14.32
N VAL A 765 21.64 40.24 14.00
CA VAL A 765 20.19 40.02 13.87
C VAL A 765 19.92 39.28 12.58
N ILE A 766 19.34 38.09 12.69
CA ILE A 766 19.01 37.26 11.53
C ILE A 766 17.58 37.54 11.11
N HIS A 767 17.40 37.89 9.83
CA HIS A 767 16.09 38.16 9.25
C HIS A 767 15.54 36.95 8.51
N ASN A 768 16.42 36.19 7.85
CA ASN A 768 16.04 35.02 7.06
C ASN A 768 17.26 34.14 6.76
N ALA A 769 17.03 32.84 6.57
CA ALA A 769 18.00 31.97 5.93
C ALA A 769 17.31 30.91 5.06
N TYR A 770 17.97 30.52 3.98
CA TYR A 770 17.52 29.46 3.10
C TYR A 770 18.73 28.67 2.57
N SER A 771 18.49 27.50 2.01
CA SER A 771 19.55 26.63 1.56
C SER A 771 19.26 26.00 0.20
N HIS A 772 20.30 25.81 -0.60
CA HIS A 772 20.23 25.12 -1.90
C HIS A 772 21.53 24.37 -2.16
N ARG A 773 21.57 23.54 -3.20
CA ARG A 773 22.70 22.64 -3.47
C ARG A 773 23.59 23.12 -4.63
N MET A 774 23.29 24.28 -5.20
CA MET A 774 24.13 24.94 -6.21
C MET A 774 25.41 25.53 -5.59
N VAL A 775 26.52 25.45 -6.31
CA VAL A 775 27.77 26.14 -5.93
C VAL A 775 27.66 27.61 -6.35
N VAL A 776 27.84 28.52 -5.40
CA VAL A 776 27.88 29.97 -5.67
C VAL A 776 29.33 30.37 -5.82
N ASN A 777 29.74 30.73 -7.03
CA ASN A 777 31.05 31.32 -7.24
C ASN A 777 31.02 32.76 -6.71
N PRO A 778 32.03 33.19 -5.92
CA PRO A 778 32.13 34.58 -5.53
C PRO A 778 32.20 35.47 -6.79
N PRO A 779 31.66 36.70 -6.73
CA PRO A 779 31.77 37.62 -7.86
C PRO A 779 33.26 37.77 -8.24
N GLN A 780 33.58 37.49 -9.51
CA GLN A 780 34.91 37.79 -10.04
C GLN A 780 35.13 39.30 -9.87
N THR A 781 36.16 39.65 -9.11
CA THR A 781 36.48 41.04 -8.75
C THR A 781 37.09 41.79 -9.93
#